data_AF-A0A493T032-F1
#
_entry.id   AF-A0A493T032-F1
#
_cell.length_a   1.000
_cell.length_b   1.000
_cell.length_c   1.000
_cell.angle_alpha   90.00
_cell.angle_beta   90.00
_cell.angle_gamma   90.00
#
_symmetry.space_group_name_H-M   'P 1'
#
loop_
_entity.id
_entity.type
_entity.pdbx_description
1 polymer ?
#
loop_
_entity_poly.entity_id
_entity_poly.type
_entity_poly.pdbx_seq_one_letter_code
_entity_poly.pdbx_strand_id
1 'polypeptide(L)'
;MPRGCSWSSSPHRLSFLSIPIPSAGVFDNCSHTASDKGWALGIRALRLGGKKDARFFFSLRTDRATAATEVTGSHRYRPDTWTHLAASYDGHWMSLYVDGARVGRAGGQRGPLHSTFMASCRTLLLGGDAWGDAHTFRGHLAGLALWQGALPQPQLQRPFLEEAALGVAPVLAAGLDAPEQRWAPFREGSFPRRQALLPPAPPILRPLGPPACGQTACDNVELVSHYNQHWPLRGAKAVRYRVVSLAEDGGGRPTVSREQVWRQHRALSDAFRPYNISWQLSLLEVRNSSLRRRAVLLGCEPSKVGNERCDPECEHPLTGYDGGDCRRPGRCFSWKRRDGVCHMECNNMLDDFDDGDCCDPHAADVGRTCFDPDSPQRVYMSVKELKEALQLNSTHFLNVYFASSVREELAGAATWPWDKEALSHLGGVVLNPAYYGMHGHTNTMIHEVGHVLGLYHVFKGVSERESCDDPCRETTPSMETGDLCADTAPTPKSKLCRDPDPTNDTCGQMHFTGTPFNNYMSYTDDDCTNTFTPNQVARMHCYLDLVYQRWSQSKKPAPIPIPPMVTGQTQDSLSIYWLPPISGVIHERELDTLCDDCAEDGTFRQYVHEASSPRVCDSSGYWTPEEAEGPPDVDQPCEPSLQAWSPELHLYHMNMTVPCPQPDGCILELRFLHPVYPDSLTLWTTYLSTDSPKALSDIEILTEQGESIHLGPLDTFCDVPFTVKLNIHKKVSGVKIYTFDERMEIDTALLTSMPHSSLCSSCKLIQYRVLREPPFADGSPATAAQAHREFVDTEVMPGQVYRYQVQAVSGTTLGEASPPLVHVHGAPYCGDGKVTASLEEECDDGDLLDGDGCSRKCKKEKGFNCVGEPSLCYVHDGDGVCEPFEKTSSVLDCGPYTPNGYVDLWAAKAYASHQDEKSCPASLATGEPVAKACKSYLHAVPKDLSQAAWFPCSRSQDNAQDPNEERMPLGGEKVWLKVCFERPAVPTSILVFLASDGTAPSDQHKPRVTVQLSNVEGLNRSLGEHRVQRLCFPNCALGLSAETRGQAGAVVEHRNETRCYQR
;
A
#
# COMPACT_ATOMS: atom_id res chain seq x y z
N MET A 1 -0.78 -48.51 10.39
CA MET A 1 -0.03 -47.24 10.53
C MET A 1 -0.85 -46.16 9.83
N PRO A 2 -1.01 -44.97 10.44
CA PRO A 2 -2.15 -44.09 10.18
C PRO A 2 -2.12 -43.43 8.79
N ARG A 3 -3.30 -42.96 8.35
CA ARG A 3 -3.53 -42.46 6.99
C ARG A 3 -3.44 -40.93 6.86
N GLY A 4 -3.45 -40.20 7.96
CA GLY A 4 -3.32 -38.75 8.01
C GLY A 4 -2.88 -38.27 9.39
N CYS A 5 -2.49 -37.00 9.50
CA CYS A 5 -1.99 -36.32 10.70
C CYS A 5 -2.35 -34.81 10.67
N SER A 6 -2.30 -34.11 11.80
CA SER A 6 -2.35 -32.65 11.87
C SER A 6 -1.38 -32.10 12.92
N TRP A 7 -1.01 -30.83 12.79
CA TRP A 7 0.06 -30.18 13.55
C TRP A 7 -0.25 -28.68 13.76
N SER A 8 0.29 -28.05 14.81
CA SER A 8 0.16 -26.59 15.05
C SER A 8 1.43 -25.94 15.61
N SER A 9 1.63 -24.66 15.31
CA SER A 9 2.80 -23.84 15.71
C SER A 9 2.50 -22.34 15.70
N SER A 10 3.12 -21.58 16.61
CA SER A 10 3.08 -20.09 16.68
C SER A 10 4.50 -19.48 16.50
N PRO A 11 4.67 -18.29 15.87
CA PRO A 11 5.43 -18.28 14.59
C PRO A 11 6.22 -17.00 14.16
N HIS A 12 6.82 -17.08 12.95
CA HIS A 12 7.42 -16.06 12.05
C HIS A 12 8.78 -15.42 12.43
N ARG A 13 9.63 -14.87 11.55
CA ARG A 13 9.71 -14.60 10.06
C ARG A 13 10.64 -15.62 9.30
N LEU A 14 11.06 -15.52 8.02
CA LEU A 14 10.52 -15.21 6.65
C LEU A 14 11.72 -15.11 5.64
N SER A 15 11.76 -15.80 4.46
CA SER A 15 12.66 -15.50 3.30
C SER A 15 12.36 -16.32 2.02
N PHE A 16 12.93 -15.97 0.83
CA PHE A 16 12.96 -16.79 -0.43
C PHE A 16 13.75 -16.15 -1.63
N LEU A 17 14.79 -16.80 -2.17
CA LEU A 17 15.28 -16.68 -3.57
C LEU A 17 15.25 -18.08 -4.24
N SER A 18 14.26 -18.90 -3.86
CA SER A 18 14.44 -20.30 -3.38
C SER A 18 14.99 -20.31 -1.96
N ILE A 19 14.56 -21.24 -1.09
CA ILE A 19 14.84 -21.15 0.36
C ILE A 19 13.59 -20.91 1.23
N PRO A 20 12.53 -21.77 1.29
CA PRO A 20 11.46 -21.53 2.27
C PRO A 20 12.03 -21.40 3.68
N ILE A 21 11.53 -20.48 4.51
CA ILE A 21 11.81 -20.53 5.95
C ILE A 21 10.71 -21.36 6.64
N PRO A 22 11.04 -22.56 7.17
CA PRO A 22 10.14 -23.31 8.03
C PRO A 22 10.17 -22.70 9.43
N SER A 23 9.00 -22.34 9.97
CA SER A 23 8.86 -22.22 11.43
C SER A 23 8.96 -23.60 12.07
N ALA A 24 8.40 -24.61 11.41
CA ALA A 24 8.58 -26.03 11.72
C ALA A 24 8.60 -26.88 10.44
N GLY A 25 9.38 -27.95 10.42
CA GLY A 25 9.36 -28.92 9.32
C GLY A 25 10.03 -30.25 9.64
N VAL A 26 9.61 -31.32 8.95
CA VAL A 26 10.19 -32.66 9.06
C VAL A 26 10.81 -33.07 7.73
N PHE A 27 12.13 -33.25 7.72
CA PHE A 27 12.94 -33.42 6.51
C PHE A 27 13.53 -34.84 6.38
N ASP A 28 13.80 -35.27 5.15
CA ASP A 28 14.48 -36.54 4.82
C ASP A 28 16.00 -36.41 4.88
N ASN A 29 16.62 -36.90 5.96
CA ASN A 29 18.07 -36.86 6.17
C ASN A 29 18.82 -37.99 5.43
N CYS A 30 18.12 -38.91 4.75
CA CYS A 30 18.72 -39.98 3.95
C CYS A 30 18.67 -39.70 2.44
N SER A 31 18.27 -38.48 2.04
CA SER A 31 18.08 -38.08 0.64
C SER A 31 18.77 -36.75 0.32
N HIS A 32 20.11 -36.77 0.23
CA HIS A 32 20.96 -35.60 -0.06
C HIS A 32 20.68 -34.85 -1.39
N THR A 33 19.68 -35.24 -2.17
CA THR A 33 19.42 -34.78 -3.55
C THR A 33 18.07 -34.09 -3.78
N ALA A 34 17.22 -33.91 -2.76
CA ALA A 34 15.91 -33.25 -2.90
C ALA A 34 15.46 -32.55 -1.61
N SER A 35 15.31 -31.22 -1.67
CA SER A 35 14.97 -30.38 -0.51
C SER A 35 13.48 -30.37 -0.13
N ASP A 36 12.62 -30.80 -1.04
CA ASP A 36 11.16 -30.78 -0.90
C ASP A 36 10.57 -32.04 -0.23
N LYS A 37 11.41 -33.02 0.15
CA LYS A 37 10.96 -34.29 0.73
C LYS A 37 10.64 -34.20 2.22
N GLY A 38 9.36 -34.01 2.52
CA GLY A 38 8.84 -34.01 3.87
C GLY A 38 7.64 -33.09 3.99
N TRP A 39 7.55 -32.34 5.08
CA TRP A 39 6.63 -31.22 5.19
C TRP A 39 7.26 -30.03 5.90
N ALA A 40 6.79 -28.83 5.56
CA ALA A 40 7.21 -27.56 6.16
C ALA A 40 6.02 -26.61 6.30
N LEU A 41 5.99 -25.85 7.37
CA LEU A 41 5.01 -24.79 7.69
C LEU A 41 5.80 -23.51 8.00
N GLY A 42 5.40 -22.36 7.44
CA GLY A 42 6.18 -21.11 7.59
C GLY A 42 5.63 -19.94 6.78
N ILE A 43 6.51 -19.00 6.36
CA ILE A 43 6.18 -17.87 5.46
C ILE A 43 7.02 -17.94 4.20
N ARG A 44 6.42 -17.50 3.10
CA ARG A 44 7.04 -17.37 1.78
C ARG A 44 6.59 -16.06 1.14
N ALA A 45 7.49 -15.39 0.41
CA ALA A 45 7.11 -14.32 -0.49
C ALA A 45 6.50 -14.89 -1.79
N LEU A 46 5.34 -14.37 -2.21
CA LEU A 46 4.58 -14.83 -3.37
C LEU A 46 4.27 -13.66 -4.30
N ARG A 47 4.44 -13.83 -5.61
CA ARG A 47 4.08 -12.82 -6.61
C ARG A 47 2.71 -13.13 -7.22
N LEU A 48 1.67 -12.45 -6.76
CA LEU A 48 0.28 -12.61 -7.23
C LEU A 48 -0.21 -11.28 -7.81
N GLY A 49 -0.83 -11.32 -9.01
CA GLY A 49 -1.35 -10.12 -9.70
C GLY A 49 -0.30 -9.06 -10.10
N GLY A 50 1.00 -9.30 -9.83
CA GLY A 50 2.08 -8.35 -10.07
C GLY A 50 2.85 -7.98 -8.79
N LYS A 51 2.15 -7.88 -7.65
CA LYS A 51 2.73 -7.50 -6.35
C LYS A 51 3.35 -8.69 -5.62
N LYS A 52 4.34 -8.44 -4.76
CA LYS A 52 5.04 -9.44 -3.94
C LYS A 52 4.57 -9.32 -2.48
N ASP A 53 3.87 -10.33 -1.96
CA ASP A 53 3.43 -10.37 -0.56
C ASP A 53 4.12 -11.49 0.22
N ALA A 54 4.48 -11.23 1.47
CA ALA A 54 4.74 -12.28 2.45
C ALA A 54 3.43 -12.97 2.88
N ARG A 55 3.31 -14.30 2.71
CA ARG A 55 2.12 -15.08 3.11
C ARG A 55 2.49 -16.43 3.72
N PHE A 56 1.59 -16.97 4.55
CA PHE A 56 1.79 -18.28 5.18
C PHE A 56 1.69 -19.42 4.18
N PHE A 57 2.50 -20.46 4.35
CA PHE A 57 2.48 -21.65 3.49
C PHE A 57 2.57 -22.96 4.28
N PHE A 58 1.94 -24.00 3.75
CA PHE A 58 2.13 -25.40 4.12
C PHE A 58 2.58 -26.16 2.88
N SER A 59 3.79 -26.69 2.90
CA SER A 59 4.37 -27.51 1.83
C SER A 59 4.45 -28.97 2.28
N LEU A 60 4.03 -29.91 1.44
CA LEU A 60 4.07 -31.35 1.73
C LEU A 60 4.39 -32.17 0.47
N ARG A 61 5.36 -33.08 0.62
CA ARG A 61 5.66 -34.16 -0.31
C ARG A 61 5.62 -35.51 0.40
N THR A 62 4.71 -36.37 -0.05
CA THR A 62 4.68 -37.79 0.35
C THR A 62 5.81 -38.57 -0.34
N ASP A 63 6.31 -39.65 0.27
CA ASP A 63 7.35 -40.52 -0.30
C ASP A 63 7.03 -41.10 -1.70
N ARG A 64 5.75 -41.03 -2.14
CA ARG A 64 5.28 -41.52 -3.44
C ARG A 64 5.11 -40.43 -4.49
N ALA A 65 5.21 -39.15 -4.12
CA ALA A 65 5.02 -38.03 -5.04
C ALA A 65 6.33 -37.62 -5.74
N THR A 66 6.21 -37.22 -7.00
CA THR A 66 7.32 -36.74 -7.84
C THR A 66 7.76 -35.32 -7.50
N ALA A 67 6.88 -34.52 -6.88
CA ALA A 67 7.12 -33.18 -6.37
C ALA A 67 6.26 -32.92 -5.11
N ALA A 68 6.58 -31.87 -4.36
CA ALA A 68 5.71 -31.34 -3.32
C ALA A 68 4.40 -30.75 -3.89
N THR A 69 3.42 -30.55 -3.01
CA THR A 69 2.27 -29.67 -3.23
C THR A 69 2.24 -28.67 -2.10
N GLU A 70 1.93 -27.40 -2.42
CA GLU A 70 1.89 -26.32 -1.45
C GLU A 70 0.48 -25.73 -1.36
N VAL A 71 0.09 -25.33 -0.17
CA VAL A 71 -1.09 -24.49 0.11
C VAL A 71 -0.57 -23.18 0.70
N THR A 72 -1.11 -22.06 0.25
CA THR A 72 -0.70 -20.71 0.67
C THR A 72 -1.91 -19.94 1.14
N GLY A 73 -1.81 -19.21 2.24
CA GLY A 73 -2.90 -18.37 2.72
C GLY A 73 -3.21 -17.21 1.78
N SER A 74 -4.49 -16.83 1.69
CA SER A 74 -4.97 -15.63 1.00
C SER A 74 -4.50 -14.33 1.67
N HIS A 75 -4.40 -14.31 3.00
CA HIS A 75 -4.05 -13.12 3.75
C HIS A 75 -2.53 -12.93 3.87
N ARG A 76 -2.14 -11.65 3.90
CA ARG A 76 -0.76 -11.20 4.06
C ARG A 76 -0.30 -11.36 5.51
N TYR A 77 0.93 -11.80 5.70
CA TYR A 77 1.58 -11.87 7.01
C TYR A 77 1.67 -10.47 7.63
N ARG A 78 1.21 -10.33 8.88
CA ARG A 78 1.36 -9.11 9.69
C ARG A 78 2.50 -9.28 10.69
N PRO A 79 3.48 -8.35 10.76
CA PRO A 79 4.53 -8.38 11.76
C PRO A 79 3.97 -8.06 13.16
N ASP A 80 4.72 -8.44 14.19
CA ASP A 80 4.52 -8.07 15.59
C ASP A 80 3.15 -8.45 16.21
N THR A 81 2.37 -9.28 15.53
CA THR A 81 1.17 -9.99 16.04
C THR A 81 1.46 -11.46 16.35
N TRP A 82 0.89 -11.98 17.43
CA TRP A 82 0.81 -13.43 17.63
C TRP A 82 -0.23 -14.03 16.68
N THR A 83 0.11 -15.18 16.07
CA THR A 83 -0.74 -15.94 15.16
C THR A 83 -0.68 -17.42 15.53
N HIS A 84 -1.80 -18.12 15.41
CA HIS A 84 -1.90 -19.57 15.55
C HIS A 84 -1.97 -20.21 14.15
N LEU A 85 -0.91 -20.90 13.73
CA LEU A 85 -0.94 -21.68 12.49
C LEU A 85 -1.19 -23.16 12.79
N ALA A 86 -2.09 -23.76 12.02
CA ALA A 86 -2.28 -25.21 12.02
C ALA A 86 -2.32 -25.76 10.59
N ALA A 87 -1.85 -27.00 10.42
CA ALA A 87 -1.86 -27.71 9.15
C ALA A 87 -2.42 -29.13 9.36
N SER A 88 -3.25 -29.59 8.43
CA SER A 88 -3.92 -30.90 8.50
C SER A 88 -3.79 -31.64 7.18
N TYR A 89 -3.53 -32.95 7.23
CA TYR A 89 -3.47 -33.83 6.06
C TYR A 89 -4.16 -35.17 6.34
N ASP A 90 -5.28 -35.45 5.67
CA ASP A 90 -6.12 -36.64 5.94
C ASP A 90 -5.71 -37.91 5.16
N GLY A 91 -4.72 -37.80 4.28
CA GLY A 91 -4.32 -38.83 3.31
C GLY A 91 -4.78 -38.60 1.87
N HIS A 92 -5.55 -37.53 1.62
CA HIS A 92 -6.02 -37.08 0.32
C HIS A 92 -6.02 -35.55 0.19
N TRP A 93 -6.39 -34.83 1.24
CA TRP A 93 -6.45 -33.37 1.31
C TRP A 93 -5.41 -32.83 2.29
N MET A 94 -4.72 -31.78 1.88
CA MET A 94 -3.99 -30.87 2.77
C MET A 94 -4.79 -29.59 2.99
N SER A 95 -4.74 -29.02 4.18
CA SER A 95 -5.37 -27.74 4.51
C SER A 95 -4.53 -26.93 5.47
N LEU A 96 -4.49 -25.62 5.24
CA LEU A 96 -3.82 -24.63 6.09
C LEU A 96 -4.86 -23.81 6.85
N TYR A 97 -4.60 -23.55 8.13
CA TYR A 97 -5.43 -22.76 9.02
C TYR A 97 -4.60 -21.66 9.67
N VAL A 98 -5.19 -20.47 9.80
CA VAL A 98 -4.61 -19.26 10.37
C VAL A 98 -5.62 -18.69 11.36
N ASP A 99 -5.22 -18.57 12.62
CA ASP A 99 -6.08 -18.14 13.74
C ASP A 99 -7.42 -18.91 13.82
N GLY A 100 -7.42 -20.14 13.29
CA GLY A 100 -8.58 -21.04 13.25
C GLY A 100 -9.40 -21.02 11.96
N ALA A 101 -9.31 -19.95 11.16
CA ALA A 101 -9.93 -19.89 9.83
C ALA A 101 -9.16 -20.79 8.84
N ARG A 102 -9.88 -21.53 7.97
CA ARG A 102 -9.26 -22.28 6.86
C ARG A 102 -8.92 -21.28 5.74
N VAL A 103 -7.66 -21.22 5.33
CA VAL A 103 -7.17 -20.23 4.34
C VAL A 103 -6.71 -20.82 3.01
N GLY A 104 -6.91 -22.13 2.81
CA GLY A 104 -6.61 -22.82 1.56
C GLY A 104 -6.55 -24.35 1.70
N ARG A 105 -6.71 -25.06 0.58
CA ARG A 105 -6.83 -26.52 0.54
C ARG A 105 -6.37 -27.11 -0.80
N ALA A 106 -5.62 -28.21 -0.78
CA ALA A 106 -5.20 -28.90 -2.01
C ALA A 106 -5.32 -30.42 -1.93
N GLY A 107 -5.57 -31.06 -3.08
CA GLY A 107 -5.75 -32.52 -3.24
C GLY A 107 -4.60 -33.24 -3.97
N GLY A 108 -3.45 -32.57 -4.11
CA GLY A 108 -2.32 -33.03 -4.95
C GLY A 108 -1.48 -34.18 -4.36
N GLN A 109 -1.47 -34.33 -3.03
CA GLN A 109 -0.78 -35.43 -2.33
C GLN A 109 -1.77 -36.52 -1.95
N ARG A 110 -1.37 -37.81 -2.06
CA ARG A 110 -2.25 -38.95 -1.77
C ARG A 110 -1.52 -40.11 -1.11
N GLY A 111 -2.16 -40.70 -0.11
CA GLY A 111 -1.64 -41.84 0.65
C GLY A 111 -0.78 -41.42 1.85
N PRO A 112 -0.04 -42.37 2.46
CA PRO A 112 0.71 -42.12 3.68
C PRO A 112 1.88 -41.16 3.43
N LEU A 113 2.16 -40.31 4.43
CA LEU A 113 3.30 -39.38 4.46
C LEU A 113 4.63 -40.10 4.13
N HIS A 114 4.84 -41.27 4.75
CA HIS A 114 6.10 -42.00 4.67
C HIS A 114 5.90 -43.47 4.29
N SER A 115 6.90 -44.01 3.61
CA SER A 115 7.12 -45.44 3.43
C SER A 115 7.61 -46.09 4.74
N THR A 116 7.38 -47.39 4.89
CA THR A 116 7.88 -48.16 6.05
C THR A 116 9.40 -48.28 6.11
N PHE A 117 10.11 -47.91 5.02
CA PHE A 117 11.57 -47.95 4.94
C PHE A 117 12.21 -46.60 5.32
N MET A 118 11.64 -45.46 4.90
CA MET A 118 12.21 -44.14 5.17
C MET A 118 11.66 -43.46 6.45
N ALA A 119 10.93 -44.21 7.28
CA ALA A 119 10.43 -43.74 8.57
C ALA A 119 11.54 -43.51 9.61
N SER A 120 12.69 -44.18 9.48
CA SER A 120 13.86 -44.02 10.38
C SER A 120 14.82 -42.90 9.97
N CYS A 121 14.51 -42.15 8.91
CA CYS A 121 15.41 -41.20 8.24
C CYS A 121 14.96 -39.73 8.38
N ARG A 122 14.29 -39.37 9.48
CA ARG A 122 13.61 -38.07 9.62
C ARG A 122 14.12 -37.24 10.79
N THR A 123 14.20 -35.93 10.56
CA THR A 123 14.54 -34.93 11.57
C THR A 123 13.48 -33.84 11.58
N LEU A 124 12.91 -33.56 12.76
CA LEU A 124 12.06 -32.40 13.02
C LEU A 124 12.97 -31.22 13.36
N LEU A 125 12.87 -30.14 12.59
CA LEU A 125 13.58 -28.88 12.82
C LEU A 125 12.57 -27.78 13.14
N LEU A 126 12.99 -26.85 14.01
CA LEU A 126 12.29 -25.62 14.32
C LEU A 126 13.19 -24.44 13.96
N GLY A 127 12.60 -23.41 13.36
CA GLY A 127 13.26 -22.14 13.13
C GLY A 127 14.39 -22.11 12.09
N GLY A 128 14.44 -23.07 11.16
CA GLY A 128 15.46 -23.16 10.11
C GLY A 128 15.30 -24.39 9.24
N ASP A 129 16.15 -24.52 8.22
CA ASP A 129 16.16 -25.64 7.26
C ASP A 129 17.23 -26.71 7.57
N ALA A 130 17.29 -27.77 6.76
CA ALA A 130 18.25 -28.85 6.96
C ALA A 130 19.64 -28.62 6.32
N TRP A 131 19.77 -27.67 5.39
CA TRP A 131 20.98 -27.46 4.58
C TRP A 131 21.92 -26.39 5.16
N GLY A 132 21.36 -25.36 5.79
CA GLY A 132 22.08 -24.37 6.61
C GLY A 132 22.63 -23.17 5.85
N ASP A 133 22.03 -22.81 4.72
CA ASP A 133 22.23 -21.50 4.09
C ASP A 133 21.45 -20.44 4.90
N ALA A 134 22.13 -19.80 5.87
CA ALA A 134 21.83 -18.54 6.60
C ALA A 134 20.43 -18.25 7.21
N HIS A 135 19.35 -18.83 6.71
CA HIS A 135 17.97 -18.37 6.86
C HIS A 135 17.32 -18.91 8.13
N THR A 136 17.73 -18.35 9.26
CA THR A 136 17.11 -18.61 10.57
C THR A 136 15.82 -17.80 10.77
N PHE A 137 14.91 -18.39 11.52
CA PHE A 137 13.63 -17.81 11.88
C PHE A 137 13.80 -16.62 12.83
N ARG A 138 13.16 -15.49 12.51
CA ARG A 138 13.29 -14.23 13.25
C ARG A 138 11.96 -13.81 13.88
N GLY A 139 11.73 -14.24 15.11
CA GLY A 139 10.58 -13.91 15.93
C GLY A 139 10.48 -14.84 17.15
N HIS A 140 9.27 -15.08 17.66
CA HIS A 140 9.07 -15.82 18.91
C HIS A 140 8.16 -17.04 18.72
N LEU A 141 8.61 -18.21 19.18
CA LEU A 141 7.82 -19.44 19.23
C LEU A 141 7.30 -19.64 20.67
N ALA A 142 5.98 -19.74 20.87
CA ALA A 142 5.40 -20.03 22.19
C ALA A 142 5.35 -21.55 22.49
N GLY A 143 4.90 -22.34 21.51
CA GLY A 143 4.73 -23.77 21.63
C GLY A 143 4.49 -24.47 20.30
N LEU A 144 4.49 -25.80 20.34
CA LEU A 144 4.32 -26.70 19.20
C LEU A 144 3.47 -27.91 19.60
N ALA A 145 2.56 -28.36 18.73
CA ALA A 145 1.93 -29.67 18.86
C ALA A 145 1.79 -30.45 17.56
N LEU A 146 1.70 -31.77 17.72
CA LEU A 146 1.88 -32.78 16.68
C LEU A 146 0.94 -33.97 16.98
N TRP A 147 -0.05 -34.26 16.12
CA TRP A 147 -1.04 -35.31 16.35
C TRP A 147 -0.92 -36.48 15.36
N GLN A 148 -1.38 -37.67 15.78
CA GLN A 148 -1.29 -38.92 15.02
C GLN A 148 -2.43 -39.14 14.00
N GLY A 149 -3.32 -38.16 13.87
CA GLY A 149 -4.53 -38.16 13.06
C GLY A 149 -4.85 -36.72 12.65
N ALA A 150 -5.65 -36.55 11.59
CA ALA A 150 -6.08 -35.23 11.12
C ALA A 150 -7.24 -34.72 11.98
N LEU A 151 -7.06 -33.58 12.65
CA LEU A 151 -8.12 -32.90 13.41
C LEU A 151 -9.04 -32.06 12.51
N PRO A 152 -10.35 -31.93 12.85
CA PRO A 152 -11.30 -31.05 12.17
C PRO A 152 -11.19 -29.59 12.64
N GLN A 153 -11.61 -28.63 11.81
CA GLN A 153 -11.48 -27.18 12.05
C GLN A 153 -11.91 -26.71 13.46
N PRO A 154 -13.06 -27.11 14.03
CA PRO A 154 -13.48 -26.62 15.36
C PRO A 154 -12.51 -27.01 16.50
N GLN A 155 -11.73 -28.09 16.34
CA GLN A 155 -10.73 -28.51 17.32
C GLN A 155 -9.39 -27.78 17.16
N LEU A 156 -9.23 -26.99 16.09
CA LEU A 156 -8.07 -26.16 15.80
C LEU A 156 -8.31 -24.66 16.11
N GLN A 157 -9.56 -24.26 16.39
CA GLN A 157 -9.96 -22.85 16.26
C GLN A 157 -9.66 -21.95 17.48
N ARG A 158 -9.57 -22.50 18.70
CA ARG A 158 -9.23 -21.78 19.96
C ARG A 158 -8.58 -22.61 21.09
N PRO A 159 -8.80 -23.94 21.28
CA PRO A 159 -8.56 -24.60 22.58
C PRO A 159 -7.11 -25.01 22.89
N PHE A 160 -6.08 -24.55 22.16
CA PHE A 160 -4.70 -25.00 22.38
C PHE A 160 -4.03 -24.40 23.64
N LEU A 161 -4.61 -23.37 24.25
CA LEU A 161 -4.15 -22.79 25.52
C LEU A 161 -4.88 -23.36 26.77
N GLU A 162 -5.95 -24.14 26.60
CA GLU A 162 -6.65 -24.81 27.70
C GLU A 162 -6.30 -26.31 27.73
N GLU A 163 -5.37 -26.67 28.62
CA GLU A 163 -4.64 -27.97 28.65
C GLU A 163 -5.50 -29.21 29.01
N ALA A 164 -6.83 -29.15 28.87
CA ALA A 164 -7.76 -30.17 29.38
C ALA A 164 -8.94 -30.56 28.45
N ALA A 165 -9.18 -29.86 27.33
CA ALA A 165 -10.46 -29.98 26.60
C ALA A 165 -10.59 -31.18 25.64
N LEU A 166 -9.49 -31.79 25.18
CA LEU A 166 -9.51 -32.76 24.06
C LEU A 166 -8.98 -34.14 24.47
N GLY A 167 -9.85 -35.15 24.44
CA GLY A 167 -9.55 -36.56 24.77
C GLY A 167 -8.66 -37.32 23.75
N VAL A 168 -7.83 -36.61 22.99
CA VAL A 168 -6.89 -37.17 22.01
C VAL A 168 -5.49 -36.60 22.30
N ALA A 169 -4.68 -37.38 23.01
CA ALA A 169 -3.32 -36.96 23.38
C ALA A 169 -2.43 -36.71 22.14
N PRO A 170 -1.68 -35.62 22.09
CA PRO A 170 -0.71 -35.36 21.02
C PRO A 170 0.48 -36.33 21.09
N VAL A 171 1.11 -36.58 19.95
CA VAL A 171 2.36 -37.38 19.80
C VAL A 171 3.56 -36.60 20.35
N LEU A 172 3.55 -35.29 20.14
CA LEU A 172 4.46 -34.32 20.75
C LEU A 172 3.65 -33.07 21.03
N ALA A 173 3.70 -32.56 22.25
CA ALA A 173 3.29 -31.19 22.58
C ALA A 173 4.33 -30.61 23.54
N ALA A 174 4.83 -29.41 23.25
CA ALA A 174 5.87 -28.77 24.02
C ALA A 174 5.65 -27.25 24.11
N GLY A 175 5.63 -26.74 25.35
CA GLY A 175 6.03 -25.35 25.61
C GLY A 175 7.52 -25.17 25.31
N LEU A 176 7.91 -23.93 24.97
CA LEU A 176 9.29 -23.56 24.64
C LEU A 176 9.94 -22.69 25.73
N ASP A 177 9.40 -22.79 26.94
CA ASP A 177 9.90 -22.24 28.21
C ASP A 177 11.20 -22.94 28.68
N ALA A 178 11.31 -24.26 28.45
CA ALA A 178 12.44 -25.10 28.85
C ALA A 178 13.03 -25.90 27.67
N PRO A 179 13.55 -25.24 26.62
CA PRO A 179 13.99 -25.91 25.40
C PRO A 179 15.10 -26.94 25.65
N GLU A 180 16.00 -26.69 26.62
CA GLU A 180 17.10 -27.61 26.97
C GLU A 180 16.66 -28.99 27.51
N GLN A 181 15.38 -29.16 27.85
CA GLN A 181 14.84 -30.45 28.33
C GLN A 181 14.34 -31.37 27.21
N ARG A 182 14.06 -30.83 26.02
CA ARG A 182 13.37 -31.57 24.93
C ARG A 182 13.99 -31.39 23.55
N TRP A 183 14.80 -30.37 23.35
CA TRP A 183 15.43 -30.04 22.07
C TRP A 183 16.96 -30.06 22.19
N ALA A 184 17.64 -30.23 21.07
CA ALA A 184 19.09 -30.14 20.97
C ALA A 184 19.46 -29.10 19.91
N PRO A 185 20.50 -28.26 20.14
CA PRO A 185 20.88 -27.21 19.21
C PRO A 185 21.50 -27.80 17.93
N PHE A 186 20.99 -27.39 16.77
CA PHE A 186 21.49 -27.87 15.48
C PHE A 186 22.68 -27.00 15.03
N ARG A 187 23.83 -27.66 14.78
CA ARG A 187 25.11 -27.08 14.32
C ARG A 187 25.78 -26.06 15.27
N GLU A 188 25.12 -24.98 15.68
CA GLU A 188 25.76 -23.85 16.38
C GLU A 188 26.01 -24.09 17.87
N GLY A 189 25.37 -25.09 18.48
CA GLY A 189 25.58 -25.47 19.89
C GLY A 189 24.98 -24.54 20.94
N SER A 190 24.49 -23.36 20.54
CA SER A 190 23.74 -22.41 21.38
C SER A 190 22.24 -22.75 21.40
N PHE A 191 21.59 -22.51 22.55
CA PHE A 191 20.12 -22.56 22.64
C PHE A 191 19.51 -21.17 22.35
N PRO A 192 18.30 -21.10 21.79
CA PRO A 192 17.64 -19.82 21.52
C PRO A 192 17.42 -19.03 22.82
N ARG A 193 17.47 -17.70 22.71
CA ARG A 193 17.31 -16.80 23.87
C ARG A 193 15.88 -16.92 24.44
N ARG A 194 15.77 -17.49 25.65
CA ARG A 194 14.54 -17.44 26.43
C ARG A 194 14.17 -16.00 26.79
N GLN A 195 12.90 -15.67 26.61
CA GLN A 195 12.30 -14.42 27.06
C GLN A 195 10.91 -14.74 27.61
N ALA A 196 10.66 -14.35 28.86
CA ALA A 196 9.34 -14.46 29.48
C ALA A 196 8.43 -13.35 28.92
N LEU A 197 7.97 -13.54 27.69
CA LEU A 197 6.88 -12.74 27.13
C LEU A 197 5.59 -13.17 27.81
N LEU A 198 4.94 -12.26 28.54
CA LEU A 198 3.50 -12.36 28.71
C LEU A 198 2.90 -12.29 27.30
N PRO A 199 2.06 -13.24 26.86
CA PRO A 199 1.27 -13.01 25.66
C PRO A 199 0.44 -11.74 25.93
N PRO A 200 0.48 -10.74 25.02
CA PRO A 200 -0.43 -9.60 25.16
C PRO A 200 -1.86 -10.13 25.18
N ALA A 201 -2.72 -9.53 25.99
CA ALA A 201 -4.14 -9.85 25.94
C ALA A 201 -4.62 -9.74 24.49
N PRO A 202 -5.35 -10.73 23.94
CA PRO A 202 -5.82 -10.65 22.57
C PRO A 202 -6.61 -9.35 22.41
N PRO A 203 -6.34 -8.55 21.35
CA PRO A 203 -6.99 -7.26 21.20
C PRO A 203 -8.51 -7.48 21.12
N ILE A 204 -9.27 -6.79 21.97
CA ILE A 204 -10.74 -6.89 21.97
C ILE A 204 -11.32 -6.25 20.70
N LEU A 205 -10.62 -5.24 20.16
CA LEU A 205 -10.91 -4.60 18.87
C LEU A 205 -9.60 -4.28 18.16
N ARG A 206 -9.61 -4.36 16.83
CA ARG A 206 -8.55 -3.78 15.98
C ARG A 206 -8.85 -2.27 15.72
N PRO A 207 -7.85 -1.41 15.53
CA PRO A 207 -8.07 -0.07 14.97
C PRO A 207 -8.73 -0.15 13.58
N LEU A 208 -9.50 0.87 13.20
CA LEU A 208 -10.12 0.93 11.87
C LEU A 208 -9.08 1.28 10.81
N GLY A 209 -8.85 0.40 9.85
CA GLY A 209 -7.99 0.63 8.70
C GLY A 209 -8.71 1.32 7.53
N PRO A 210 -7.96 1.91 6.58
CA PRO A 210 -8.54 2.44 5.35
C PRO A 210 -9.18 1.34 4.46
N PRO A 211 -10.13 1.69 3.58
CA PRO A 211 -10.55 0.83 2.47
C PRO A 211 -9.45 0.74 1.41
N ALA A 212 -9.59 -0.16 0.43
CA ALA A 212 -8.58 -0.39 -0.62
C ALA A 212 -8.30 0.81 -1.56
N CYS A 213 -9.06 1.91 -1.45
CA CYS A 213 -8.85 3.18 -2.17
C CYS A 213 -8.57 4.38 -1.23
N GLY A 214 -8.51 4.15 0.09
CA GLY A 214 -8.22 5.18 1.09
C GLY A 214 -6.81 5.06 1.65
N GLN A 215 -6.32 6.12 2.30
CA GLN A 215 -4.98 6.16 2.89
C GLN A 215 -5.00 6.05 4.42
N THR A 216 -6.08 6.49 5.06
CA THR A 216 -6.14 6.71 6.50
C THR A 216 -7.42 6.18 7.15
N ALA A 217 -7.47 6.16 8.48
CA ALA A 217 -8.71 5.87 9.21
C ALA A 217 -9.85 6.88 8.88
N CYS A 218 -9.54 8.10 8.42
CA CYS A 218 -10.54 9.08 7.96
C CYS A 218 -11.15 8.76 6.58
N ASP A 219 -10.70 7.69 5.94
CA ASP A 219 -11.27 7.15 4.71
C ASP A 219 -12.15 5.91 4.97
N ASN A 220 -12.19 5.42 6.22
CA ASN A 220 -12.99 4.27 6.59
C ASN A 220 -14.50 4.61 6.60
N VAL A 221 -15.29 3.84 5.84
CA VAL A 221 -16.73 4.05 5.64
C VAL A 221 -17.51 4.14 6.96
N GLU A 222 -17.23 3.26 7.92
CA GLU A 222 -17.88 3.27 9.23
C GLU A 222 -17.58 4.56 9.97
N LEU A 223 -16.30 4.93 10.05
CA LEU A 223 -15.85 6.11 10.78
C LEU A 223 -16.46 7.39 10.18
N VAL A 224 -16.41 7.56 8.85
CA VAL A 224 -17.00 8.73 8.18
C VAL A 224 -18.53 8.73 8.28
N SER A 225 -19.19 7.56 8.29
CA SER A 225 -20.64 7.46 8.53
C SER A 225 -21.03 8.00 9.91
N HIS A 226 -20.20 7.81 10.93
CA HIS A 226 -20.43 8.38 12.26
C HIS A 226 -20.22 9.90 12.29
N TYR A 227 -19.20 10.46 11.63
CA TYR A 227 -19.07 11.92 11.49
C TYR A 227 -20.27 12.55 10.76
N ASN A 228 -20.81 11.86 9.75
CA ASN A 228 -22.05 12.25 9.09
C ASN A 228 -23.25 12.25 10.04
N GLN A 229 -23.52 11.14 10.72
CA GLN A 229 -24.75 10.93 11.49
C GLN A 229 -24.74 11.62 12.88
N HIS A 230 -23.59 11.63 13.56
CA HIS A 230 -23.45 12.11 14.93
C HIS A 230 -22.88 13.53 14.96
N TRP A 231 -23.78 14.53 14.98
CA TRP A 231 -23.43 15.94 14.83
C TRP A 231 -22.33 16.50 15.76
N PRO A 232 -22.12 16.04 17.03
CA PRO A 232 -21.09 16.61 17.90
C PRO A 232 -19.67 16.46 17.35
N LEU A 233 -19.41 15.41 16.56
CA LEU A 233 -18.11 15.21 15.89
C LEU A 233 -17.81 16.35 14.90
N ARG A 234 -18.86 16.90 14.27
CA ARG A 234 -18.83 18.10 13.41
C ARG A 234 -19.16 19.39 14.18
N GLY A 235 -18.77 19.45 15.45
CA GLY A 235 -18.87 20.64 16.29
C GLY A 235 -18.01 21.81 15.80
N ALA A 236 -18.11 22.96 16.46
CA ALA A 236 -17.39 24.18 16.06
C ALA A 236 -15.87 24.03 16.22
N LYS A 237 -15.14 24.02 15.09
CA LYS A 237 -13.67 23.96 15.05
C LYS A 237 -13.10 25.31 14.61
N ALA A 238 -12.21 25.88 15.43
CA ALA A 238 -11.48 27.11 15.12
C ALA A 238 -10.04 26.74 14.77
N VAL A 239 -9.64 26.98 13.52
CA VAL A 239 -8.40 26.53 12.88
C VAL A 239 -7.51 27.74 12.60
N ARG A 240 -6.22 27.66 12.97
CA ARG A 240 -5.25 28.73 12.73
C ARG A 240 -4.52 28.53 11.39
N TYR A 241 -4.35 29.61 10.63
CA TYR A 241 -3.53 29.62 9.43
C TYR A 241 -2.66 30.89 9.36
N ARG A 242 -1.52 30.78 8.67
CA ARG A 242 -0.50 31.83 8.56
C ARG A 242 -0.19 32.10 7.09
N VAL A 243 -0.45 33.32 6.65
CA VAL A 243 -0.05 33.81 5.32
C VAL A 243 1.36 34.38 5.40
N VAL A 244 2.27 33.86 4.57
CA VAL A 244 3.69 34.24 4.55
C VAL A 244 3.93 35.18 3.36
N SER A 245 4.05 36.49 3.61
CA SER A 245 4.35 37.46 2.57
C SER A 245 5.78 37.98 2.72
N LEU A 246 6.61 37.73 1.71
CA LEU A 246 7.91 38.40 1.60
C LEU A 246 7.73 39.88 1.28
N ALA A 247 8.68 40.72 1.70
CA ALA A 247 8.78 42.14 1.38
C ALA A 247 10.26 42.57 1.38
N GLU A 248 10.56 43.69 0.72
CA GLU A 248 11.89 44.33 0.80
C GLU A 248 12.15 44.83 2.23
N ASP A 249 13.42 45.05 2.61
CA ASP A 249 13.78 45.33 4.02
C ASP A 249 13.08 46.58 4.60
N GLY A 250 12.85 47.58 3.74
CA GLY A 250 12.09 48.79 4.06
C GLY A 250 10.57 48.60 4.18
N GLY A 251 10.07 47.37 4.07
CA GLY A 251 8.64 47.04 3.98
C GLY A 251 8.02 47.29 2.60
N GLY A 252 8.84 47.55 1.58
CA GLY A 252 8.41 47.80 0.20
C GLY A 252 7.98 46.53 -0.53
N ARG A 253 7.10 46.71 -1.55
CA ARG A 253 6.74 45.70 -2.56
C ARG A 253 6.47 44.29 -1.97
N PRO A 254 5.47 44.10 -1.09
CA PRO A 254 5.14 42.76 -0.59
C PRO A 254 4.77 41.79 -1.73
N THR A 255 4.81 40.49 -1.48
CA THR A 255 4.39 39.45 -2.45
C THR A 255 2.88 39.51 -2.69
N VAL A 256 2.08 39.72 -1.65
CA VAL A 256 0.63 39.93 -1.74
C VAL A 256 0.23 41.20 -0.99
N SER A 257 -0.77 41.92 -1.50
CA SER A 257 -1.31 43.10 -0.83
C SER A 257 -2.20 42.72 0.36
N ARG A 258 -2.28 43.59 1.38
CA ARG A 258 -3.20 43.39 2.51
C ARG A 258 -4.67 43.31 2.06
N GLU A 259 -5.04 43.96 0.96
CA GLU A 259 -6.39 43.86 0.37
C GLU A 259 -6.69 42.45 -0.18
N GLN A 260 -5.73 41.82 -0.88
CA GLN A 260 -5.85 40.42 -1.31
C GLN A 260 -5.99 39.49 -0.10
N VAL A 261 -5.15 39.66 0.94
CA VAL A 261 -5.20 38.85 2.16
C VAL A 261 -6.57 38.95 2.84
N TRP A 262 -7.13 40.15 2.99
CA TRP A 262 -8.47 40.32 3.57
C TRP A 262 -9.60 39.81 2.67
N ARG A 263 -9.51 39.97 1.34
CA ARG A 263 -10.48 39.41 0.39
C ARG A 263 -10.48 37.89 0.43
N GLN A 264 -9.30 37.27 0.41
CA GLN A 264 -9.15 35.81 0.48
C GLN A 264 -9.57 35.23 1.82
N HIS A 265 -9.18 35.88 2.93
CA HIS A 265 -9.61 35.47 4.28
C HIS A 265 -11.13 35.48 4.42
N ARG A 266 -11.80 36.48 3.83
CA ARG A 266 -13.25 36.53 3.79
C ARG A 266 -13.85 35.41 2.95
N ALA A 267 -13.37 35.19 1.72
CA ALA A 267 -13.87 34.11 0.86
C ALA A 267 -13.74 32.74 1.53
N LEU A 268 -12.56 32.43 2.09
CA LEU A 268 -12.30 31.22 2.86
C LEU A 268 -13.24 31.09 4.07
N SER A 269 -13.44 32.18 4.82
CA SER A 269 -14.32 32.17 5.99
C SER A 269 -15.79 31.98 5.61
N ASP A 270 -16.28 32.69 4.58
CA ASP A 270 -17.67 32.61 4.13
C ASP A 270 -17.98 31.23 3.51
N ALA A 271 -16.99 30.55 2.88
CA ALA A 271 -17.14 29.19 2.31
C ALA A 271 -17.12 28.07 3.37
N PHE A 272 -16.26 28.13 4.39
CA PHE A 272 -16.14 27.07 5.41
C PHE A 272 -17.11 27.22 6.60
N ARG A 273 -17.59 28.44 6.87
CA ARG A 273 -18.51 28.76 7.98
C ARG A 273 -19.82 27.96 8.02
N PRO A 274 -20.50 27.62 6.90
CA PRO A 274 -21.70 26.77 6.93
C PRO A 274 -21.46 25.40 7.57
N TYR A 275 -20.21 24.94 7.59
CA TYR A 275 -19.79 23.61 8.01
C TYR A 275 -19.14 23.59 9.39
N ASN A 276 -19.41 24.58 10.25
CA ASN A 276 -18.82 24.73 11.60
C ASN A 276 -17.28 24.88 11.65
N ILE A 277 -16.61 25.04 10.51
CA ILE A 277 -15.16 25.31 10.44
C ILE A 277 -14.96 26.83 10.34
N SER A 278 -14.06 27.37 11.17
CA SER A 278 -13.78 28.81 11.25
C SER A 278 -12.28 29.08 11.26
N TRP A 279 -11.85 30.11 10.52
CA TRP A 279 -10.44 30.36 10.25
C TRP A 279 -9.91 31.57 11.03
N GLN A 280 -8.75 31.42 11.67
CA GLN A 280 -8.02 32.48 12.36
C GLN A 280 -6.78 32.85 11.53
N LEU A 281 -6.83 34.01 10.88
CA LEU A 281 -5.73 34.56 10.08
C LEU A 281 -4.59 35.09 10.96
N SER A 282 -3.38 34.66 10.66
CA SER A 282 -2.13 35.34 11.01
C SER A 282 -1.41 35.79 9.73
N LEU A 283 -0.86 37.00 9.72
CA LEU A 283 -0.07 37.52 8.59
C LEU A 283 1.38 37.72 9.04
N LEU A 284 2.31 37.00 8.41
CA LEU A 284 3.74 37.11 8.62
C LEU A 284 4.37 37.89 7.47
N GLU A 285 4.73 39.15 7.72
CA GLU A 285 5.47 40.00 6.78
C GLU A 285 6.99 39.79 6.98
N VAL A 286 7.60 38.92 6.16
CA VAL A 286 9.04 38.64 6.20
C VAL A 286 9.79 39.71 5.40
N ARG A 287 10.61 40.51 6.08
CA ARG A 287 11.42 41.57 5.47
C ARG A 287 12.80 41.04 5.12
N ASN A 288 13.01 40.75 3.84
CA ASN A 288 14.29 40.28 3.30
C ASN A 288 14.37 40.62 1.80
N SER A 289 15.15 41.65 1.45
CA SER A 289 15.33 42.08 0.05
C SER A 289 15.99 41.03 -0.84
N SER A 290 16.72 40.06 -0.32
CA SER A 290 17.34 38.99 -1.11
C SER A 290 16.27 38.00 -1.55
N LEU A 291 15.57 37.38 -0.59
CA LEU A 291 14.46 36.45 -0.84
C LEU A 291 13.36 37.12 -1.69
N ARG A 292 13.04 38.39 -1.44
CA ARG A 292 11.97 39.08 -2.18
C ARG A 292 12.32 39.38 -3.65
N ARG A 293 13.61 39.42 -4.02
CA ARG A 293 14.06 39.66 -5.40
C ARG A 293 14.10 38.39 -6.24
N ARG A 294 14.33 37.22 -5.64
CA ARG A 294 14.31 35.94 -6.35
C ARG A 294 12.89 35.58 -6.80
N ALA A 295 12.80 34.92 -7.95
CA ALA A 295 11.59 34.25 -8.40
C ALA A 295 11.49 32.88 -7.72
N VAL A 296 10.48 32.70 -6.88
CA VAL A 296 10.16 31.39 -6.28
C VAL A 296 9.41 30.58 -7.33
N LEU A 297 9.97 29.46 -7.76
CA LEU A 297 9.37 28.57 -8.77
C LEU A 297 8.87 27.27 -8.11
N LEU A 298 7.72 26.77 -8.56
CA LEU A 298 7.13 25.52 -8.07
C LEU A 298 7.62 24.33 -8.91
N GLY A 299 8.12 23.27 -8.28
CA GLY A 299 8.60 22.03 -8.92
C GLY A 299 10.01 22.10 -9.55
N CYS A 300 10.49 23.31 -9.84
CA CYS A 300 11.85 23.56 -10.32
C CYS A 300 12.83 23.71 -9.14
N GLU A 301 13.53 22.62 -8.82
CA GLU A 301 14.68 22.62 -7.91
C GLU A 301 15.95 23.06 -8.69
N PRO A 302 16.93 23.73 -8.05
CA PRO A 302 18.11 24.24 -8.75
C PRO A 302 18.90 23.17 -9.49
N SER A 303 18.90 21.95 -8.95
CA SER A 303 19.67 20.83 -9.49
C SER A 303 19.13 20.28 -10.82
N LYS A 304 17.89 20.62 -11.20
CA LYS A 304 17.34 20.34 -12.54
C LYS A 304 17.87 21.28 -13.61
N VAL A 305 18.27 22.50 -13.25
CA VAL A 305 18.58 23.57 -14.21
C VAL A 305 19.93 23.32 -14.87
N GLY A 306 19.93 22.80 -16.10
CA GLY A 306 21.14 22.40 -16.82
C GLY A 306 21.52 20.93 -16.61
N ASN A 307 20.54 20.02 -16.54
CA ASN A 307 20.75 18.58 -16.36
C ASN A 307 20.80 17.78 -17.69
N GLU A 308 21.05 18.44 -18.82
CA GLU A 308 20.98 17.94 -20.21
C GLU A 308 19.55 17.52 -20.67
N ARG A 309 18.52 17.85 -19.90
CA ARG A 309 17.11 17.51 -20.16
C ARG A 309 16.25 18.77 -20.08
N CYS A 310 15.19 18.80 -20.90
CA CYS A 310 14.18 19.86 -20.79
C CYS A 310 13.08 19.42 -19.81
N ASP A 311 13.16 19.89 -18.57
CA ASP A 311 12.15 19.73 -17.53
C ASP A 311 11.14 20.90 -17.58
N PRO A 312 9.85 20.64 -17.88
CA PRO A 312 8.87 21.69 -18.21
C PRO A 312 8.53 22.62 -17.04
N GLU A 313 8.77 22.20 -15.80
CA GLU A 313 8.74 23.03 -14.60
C GLU A 313 9.84 24.10 -14.55
N CYS A 314 10.95 23.90 -15.26
CA CYS A 314 12.10 24.79 -15.29
C CYS A 314 12.25 25.58 -16.61
N GLU A 315 11.29 25.50 -17.55
CA GLU A 315 11.29 26.20 -18.86
C GLU A 315 11.12 27.74 -18.79
N HIS A 316 11.76 28.42 -17.83
CA HIS A 316 11.50 29.81 -17.47
C HIS A 316 12.56 30.79 -18.00
N PRO A 317 12.21 32.03 -18.39
CA PRO A 317 13.19 33.02 -18.83
C PRO A 317 14.24 33.43 -17.77
N LEU A 318 13.99 33.13 -16.50
CA LEU A 318 14.91 33.40 -15.38
C LEU A 318 15.78 32.19 -14.98
N THR A 319 15.60 31.02 -15.61
CA THR A 319 16.46 29.83 -15.46
C THR A 319 17.28 29.58 -16.74
N GLY A 320 17.34 30.55 -17.66
CA GLY A 320 17.93 30.38 -18.99
C GLY A 320 17.10 29.54 -19.97
N TYR A 321 15.82 29.28 -19.66
CA TYR A 321 15.04 28.17 -20.22
C TYR A 321 15.71 26.83 -19.93
N ASP A 322 15.81 26.55 -18.64
CA ASP A 322 16.31 25.30 -18.07
C ASP A 322 17.79 25.05 -18.39
N GLY A 323 18.66 25.96 -17.98
CA GLY A 323 20.11 25.93 -18.28
C GLY A 323 20.45 26.08 -19.76
N GLY A 324 19.45 26.19 -20.65
CA GLY A 324 19.58 26.12 -22.10
C GLY A 324 19.03 24.83 -22.73
N ASP A 325 18.70 23.82 -21.92
CA ASP A 325 18.32 22.49 -22.40
C ASP A 325 16.95 22.47 -23.09
N CYS A 326 15.99 23.27 -22.62
CA CYS A 326 14.73 23.47 -23.32
C CYS A 326 14.85 24.32 -24.60
N ARG A 327 15.93 25.11 -24.78
CA ARG A 327 16.08 26.01 -25.92
C ARG A 327 17.53 26.14 -26.38
N ARG A 328 17.86 25.35 -27.42
CA ARG A 328 19.12 25.39 -28.19
C ARG A 328 19.85 26.74 -28.07
N PRO A 329 20.96 26.81 -27.32
CA PRO A 329 21.69 28.05 -27.12
C PRO A 329 22.28 28.60 -28.43
N GLY A 330 22.76 29.83 -28.37
CA GLY A 330 23.49 30.45 -29.47
C GLY A 330 24.84 29.77 -29.73
N ARG A 331 25.59 30.28 -30.70
CA ARG A 331 27.03 29.94 -30.77
C ARG A 331 27.79 30.86 -29.82
N CYS A 332 28.05 30.38 -28.61
CA CYS A 332 29.13 30.93 -27.81
C CYS A 332 30.48 30.79 -28.55
N PHE A 333 31.44 31.62 -28.19
CA PHE A 333 32.82 31.53 -28.64
C PHE A 333 33.73 31.61 -27.41
N SER A 334 34.77 30.79 -27.34
CA SER A 334 35.63 30.64 -26.14
C SER A 334 36.46 31.86 -25.74
N TRP A 335 36.36 32.98 -26.47
CA TRP A 335 36.95 34.27 -26.11
C TRP A 335 35.94 35.27 -25.51
N LYS A 336 34.65 34.90 -25.44
CA LYS A 336 33.57 35.67 -24.78
C LYS A 336 33.46 35.32 -23.30
N ARG A 337 33.56 34.03 -22.98
CA ARG A 337 33.50 33.53 -21.61
C ARG A 337 34.61 34.16 -20.77
N ARG A 338 34.26 34.64 -19.57
CA ARG A 338 35.18 35.31 -18.65
C ARG A 338 35.89 36.57 -19.18
N ASP A 339 35.28 37.29 -20.12
CA ASP A 339 35.83 38.56 -20.65
C ASP A 339 35.47 39.81 -19.83
N GLY A 340 34.65 39.64 -18.78
CA GLY A 340 34.13 40.69 -17.89
C GLY A 340 32.77 41.24 -18.32
N VAL A 341 32.07 40.60 -19.27
CA VAL A 341 30.77 41.02 -19.79
C VAL A 341 29.88 39.80 -19.99
N CYS A 342 28.68 39.79 -19.39
CA CYS A 342 27.72 38.71 -19.59
C CYS A 342 27.19 38.63 -21.04
N HIS A 343 27.58 37.60 -21.78
CA HIS A 343 27.09 37.23 -23.10
C HIS A 343 25.95 36.21 -22.97
N MET A 344 24.71 36.66 -23.20
CA MET A 344 23.53 35.81 -23.01
C MET A 344 23.50 34.55 -23.91
N GLU A 345 24.28 34.50 -24.99
CA GLU A 345 24.46 33.28 -25.79
C GLU A 345 25.40 32.22 -25.16
N CYS A 346 26.24 32.63 -24.20
CA CYS A 346 27.16 31.78 -23.41
C CYS A 346 26.60 31.49 -21.99
N ASN A 347 25.51 32.16 -21.61
CA ASN A 347 24.85 32.00 -20.31
C ASN A 347 23.97 30.73 -20.26
N ASN A 348 24.61 29.58 -20.41
CA ASN A 348 24.01 28.25 -20.48
C ASN A 348 24.98 27.19 -19.90
N MET A 349 24.47 25.99 -19.59
CA MET A 349 25.25 24.92 -18.94
C MET A 349 26.45 24.46 -19.78
N LEU A 350 26.32 24.35 -21.11
CA LEU A 350 27.40 23.89 -22.00
C LEU A 350 28.57 24.87 -22.10
N ASP A 351 28.37 26.11 -21.63
CA ASP A 351 29.34 27.20 -21.64
C ASP A 351 29.65 27.71 -20.21
N ASP A 352 29.43 26.88 -19.19
CA ASP A 352 29.75 27.15 -17.77
C ASP A 352 29.12 28.47 -17.26
N PHE A 353 27.92 28.80 -17.72
CA PHE A 353 27.21 30.07 -17.47
C PHE A 353 28.09 31.32 -17.71
N ASP A 354 28.80 31.32 -18.85
CA ASP A 354 29.75 32.34 -19.29
C ASP A 354 31.04 32.42 -18.44
N ASP A 355 31.49 31.27 -17.92
CA ASP A 355 32.55 31.13 -16.90
C ASP A 355 32.28 31.95 -15.61
N GLY A 356 31.00 32.24 -15.33
CA GLY A 356 30.52 32.95 -14.14
C GLY A 356 30.26 34.45 -14.30
N ASP A 357 30.59 35.08 -15.44
CA ASP A 357 30.46 36.54 -15.63
C ASP A 357 29.00 37.03 -15.52
N CYS A 358 28.03 36.20 -15.93
CA CYS A 358 26.60 36.50 -15.78
C CYS A 358 26.10 36.51 -14.33
N CYS A 359 26.94 36.10 -13.37
CA CYS A 359 26.68 36.06 -11.94
C CYS A 359 27.57 36.99 -11.10
N ASP A 360 28.47 37.78 -11.70
CA ASP A 360 29.23 38.82 -10.98
C ASP A 360 28.44 40.15 -10.95
N PRO A 361 28.09 40.69 -9.75
CA PRO A 361 27.47 42.02 -9.60
C PRO A 361 28.30 43.20 -10.13
N HIS A 362 29.59 42.98 -10.47
CA HIS A 362 30.44 43.96 -11.13
C HIS A 362 30.38 43.91 -12.67
N ALA A 363 29.97 42.79 -13.26
CA ALA A 363 29.86 42.59 -14.71
C ALA A 363 28.42 42.69 -15.23
N ALA A 364 27.42 42.28 -14.44
CA ALA A 364 26.03 42.13 -14.90
C ALA A 364 24.96 42.59 -13.89
N ASP A 365 23.73 42.81 -14.38
CA ASP A 365 22.54 42.87 -13.51
C ASP A 365 22.17 41.45 -13.11
N VAL A 366 22.88 40.92 -12.11
CA VAL A 366 22.72 39.55 -11.61
C VAL A 366 21.28 39.21 -11.24
N GLY A 367 20.46 40.22 -10.89
CA GLY A 367 19.02 40.10 -10.64
C GLY A 367 18.18 39.78 -11.88
N ARG A 368 18.80 39.60 -13.05
CA ARG A 368 18.19 39.19 -14.32
C ARG A 368 19.01 38.17 -15.11
N THR A 369 20.33 38.13 -14.92
CA THR A 369 21.24 37.32 -15.75
C THR A 369 21.78 36.07 -15.05
N CYS A 370 21.76 36.01 -13.72
CA CYS A 370 22.43 34.91 -13.02
C CYS A 370 21.56 33.65 -12.99
N PHE A 371 21.79 32.75 -13.94
CA PHE A 371 21.05 31.49 -14.13
C PHE A 371 21.73 30.26 -13.51
N ASP A 372 23.04 30.34 -13.29
CA ASP A 372 23.87 29.33 -12.61
C ASP A 372 23.20 28.81 -11.31
N PRO A 373 22.94 27.49 -11.18
CA PRO A 373 22.32 26.92 -10.00
C PRO A 373 23.23 26.93 -8.76
N ASP A 374 24.55 26.85 -8.92
CA ASP A 374 25.52 26.88 -7.81
C ASP A 374 25.76 28.30 -7.29
N SER A 375 25.45 29.33 -8.09
CA SER A 375 25.69 30.72 -7.71
C SER A 375 24.78 31.21 -6.57
N PRO A 376 25.35 31.76 -5.47
CA PRO A 376 24.56 32.39 -4.41
C PRO A 376 23.87 33.70 -4.85
N GLN A 377 24.17 34.22 -6.05
CA GLN A 377 23.52 35.42 -6.61
C GLN A 377 22.35 35.10 -7.56
N ARG A 378 22.03 33.82 -7.80
CA ARG A 378 21.03 33.40 -8.80
C ARG A 378 19.63 33.99 -8.57
N VAL A 379 18.92 34.22 -9.67
CA VAL A 379 17.66 34.97 -9.72
C VAL A 379 16.43 34.19 -9.29
N TYR A 380 16.55 32.88 -9.09
CA TYR A 380 15.45 31.99 -8.75
C TYR A 380 15.78 31.14 -7.51
N MET A 381 14.75 30.56 -6.94
CA MET A 381 14.85 29.56 -5.88
C MET A 381 13.62 28.66 -5.94
N SER A 382 13.74 27.45 -5.41
CA SER A 382 12.59 26.56 -5.32
C SER A 382 11.67 26.91 -4.15
N VAL A 383 10.54 26.21 -4.08
CA VAL A 383 9.65 26.26 -2.92
C VAL A 383 10.26 25.53 -1.71
N LYS A 384 11.02 24.44 -1.92
CA LYS A 384 11.72 23.71 -0.84
C LYS A 384 12.71 24.65 -0.14
N GLU A 385 13.58 25.30 -0.90
CA GLU A 385 14.55 26.28 -0.40
C GLU A 385 13.89 27.47 0.33
N LEU A 386 12.70 27.91 -0.11
CA LEU A 386 11.98 28.99 0.57
C LEU A 386 11.46 28.55 1.95
N LYS A 387 10.94 27.33 2.06
CA LYS A 387 10.45 26.79 3.33
C LYS A 387 11.62 26.52 4.28
N GLU A 388 12.70 25.95 3.78
CA GLU A 388 13.96 25.71 4.50
C GLU A 388 14.60 27.01 5.02
N ALA A 389 14.66 28.06 4.20
CA ALA A 389 15.20 29.36 4.60
C ALA A 389 14.37 30.12 5.65
N LEU A 390 13.12 29.69 5.90
CA LEU A 390 12.20 30.33 6.85
C LEU A 390 11.89 29.48 8.10
N GLN A 391 12.12 28.15 8.06
CA GLN A 391 11.90 27.19 9.17
C GLN A 391 10.53 27.35 9.88
N LEU A 392 9.47 27.57 9.11
CA LEU A 392 8.13 27.85 9.64
C LEU A 392 7.35 26.56 9.91
N ASN A 393 7.64 25.92 11.04
CA ASN A 393 6.90 24.76 11.58
C ASN A 393 5.37 24.85 11.36
N SER A 394 4.75 23.80 10.79
CA SER A 394 3.33 23.72 10.45
C SER A 394 2.45 23.05 11.53
N THR A 395 3.01 22.44 12.58
CA THR A 395 2.23 21.75 13.65
C THR A 395 1.10 22.57 14.28
N HIS A 396 1.21 23.90 14.28
CA HIS A 396 0.24 24.81 14.92
C HIS A 396 -0.51 25.75 13.97
N PHE A 397 -0.13 25.80 12.70
CA PHE A 397 -0.73 26.68 11.70
C PHE A 397 -0.65 26.04 10.31
N LEU A 398 -1.74 26.07 9.54
CA LEU A 398 -1.63 25.92 8.09
C LEU A 398 -0.81 27.07 7.52
N ASN A 399 0.35 26.78 6.93
CA ASN A 399 1.18 27.77 6.27
C ASN A 399 0.74 27.97 4.81
N VAL A 400 0.64 29.23 4.38
CA VAL A 400 0.33 29.63 3.00
C VAL A 400 1.51 30.41 2.43
N TYR A 401 2.15 29.80 1.43
CA TYR A 401 3.31 30.32 0.70
C TYR A 401 2.93 30.74 -0.72
N PHE A 402 3.87 31.40 -1.41
CA PHE A 402 3.64 31.94 -2.75
C PHE A 402 4.78 31.60 -3.71
N ALA A 403 4.42 31.08 -4.89
CA ALA A 403 5.36 30.71 -5.95
C ALA A 403 4.75 31.00 -7.34
N SER A 404 5.58 31.13 -8.36
CA SER A 404 5.13 31.23 -9.76
C SER A 404 5.26 29.87 -10.45
N SER A 405 4.24 29.51 -11.21
CA SER A 405 4.24 28.38 -12.15
C SER A 405 4.73 28.86 -13.52
N VAL A 406 5.53 28.05 -14.22
CA VAL A 406 6.12 28.38 -15.53
C VAL A 406 5.10 28.27 -16.68
N ARG A 407 4.07 27.44 -16.49
CA ARG A 407 2.93 27.28 -17.42
C ARG A 407 1.63 27.59 -16.68
N GLU A 408 0.68 28.23 -17.37
CA GLU A 408 -0.55 28.79 -16.77
C GLU A 408 -1.55 27.76 -16.21
N GLU A 409 -1.27 26.45 -16.30
CA GLU A 409 -2.21 25.40 -15.91
C GLU A 409 -2.30 25.13 -14.39
N LEU A 410 -1.30 25.56 -13.61
CA LEU A 410 -1.20 25.28 -12.17
C LEU A 410 -1.31 26.57 -11.34
N ALA A 411 -2.43 26.74 -10.66
CA ALA A 411 -2.74 27.93 -9.85
C ALA A 411 -2.37 27.78 -8.36
N GLY A 412 -2.29 26.54 -7.88
CA GLY A 412 -1.96 26.18 -6.50
C GLY A 412 -1.42 24.75 -6.37
N ALA A 413 -0.99 24.40 -5.16
CA ALA A 413 -0.69 23.05 -4.72
C ALA A 413 -0.80 22.95 -3.19
N ALA A 414 -1.10 21.76 -2.67
CA ALA A 414 -1.24 21.48 -1.25
C ALA A 414 -0.49 20.20 -0.84
N THR A 415 0.03 20.19 0.38
CA THR A 415 0.44 18.96 1.09
C THR A 415 -0.79 18.25 1.66
N TRP A 416 -0.92 16.95 1.46
CA TRP A 416 -1.99 16.11 2.00
C TRP A 416 -1.82 15.84 3.50
N PRO A 417 -2.85 15.35 4.21
CA PRO A 417 -2.75 15.04 5.63
C PRO A 417 -1.95 13.77 5.98
N TRP A 418 -1.52 12.98 4.98
CA TRP A 418 -0.72 11.77 5.16
C TRP A 418 0.75 11.91 4.70
N ASP A 419 1.11 12.98 3.97
CA ASP A 419 2.49 13.25 3.55
C ASP A 419 3.39 13.53 4.78
N LYS A 420 4.65 13.08 4.76
CA LYS A 420 5.60 13.28 5.88
C LYS A 420 5.83 14.75 6.22
N GLU A 421 5.69 15.66 5.25
CA GLU A 421 5.82 17.10 5.42
C GLU A 421 4.60 17.79 6.06
N ALA A 422 3.43 17.13 6.15
CA ALA A 422 2.15 17.75 6.47
C ALA A 422 2.15 18.64 7.74
N LEU A 423 2.92 18.25 8.75
CA LEU A 423 3.13 18.99 10.00
C LEU A 423 4.54 19.60 10.11
N SER A 424 5.46 19.27 9.21
CA SER A 424 6.84 19.77 9.18
C SER A 424 6.91 21.23 8.68
N HIS A 425 8.12 21.80 8.58
CA HIS A 425 8.29 23.14 7.99
C HIS A 425 8.05 23.17 6.46
N LEU A 426 8.17 22.01 5.80
CA LEU A 426 7.98 21.84 4.36
C LEU A 426 6.51 21.70 3.93
N GLY A 427 5.57 21.50 4.86
CA GLY A 427 4.14 21.32 4.54
C GLY A 427 3.37 22.58 4.13
N GLY A 428 2.04 22.45 4.04
CA GLY A 428 1.09 23.55 3.84
C GLY A 428 0.63 23.74 2.40
N VAL A 429 0.24 24.98 2.06
CA VAL A 429 -0.33 25.37 0.75
C VAL A 429 0.58 26.35 0.05
N VAL A 430 0.69 26.22 -1.27
CA VAL A 430 1.46 27.11 -2.15
C VAL A 430 0.52 27.63 -3.23
N LEU A 431 0.47 28.95 -3.43
CA LEU A 431 -0.43 29.59 -4.39
C LEU A 431 0.32 30.55 -5.31
N ASN A 432 -0.18 30.70 -6.53
CA ASN A 432 0.27 31.75 -7.43
C ASN A 432 -0.28 33.12 -6.95
N PRO A 433 0.56 34.17 -6.74
CA PRO A 433 0.10 35.50 -6.31
C PRO A 433 -1.01 36.12 -7.16
N ALA A 434 -1.11 35.76 -8.45
CA ALA A 434 -2.17 36.23 -9.34
C ALA A 434 -3.53 35.57 -9.06
N TYR A 435 -3.54 34.40 -8.43
CA TYR A 435 -4.71 33.59 -8.07
C TYR A 435 -5.06 33.66 -6.57
N TYR A 436 -4.45 34.60 -5.84
CA TYR A 436 -4.69 34.79 -4.40
C TYR A 436 -5.43 36.11 -4.13
N GLY A 437 -6.66 36.02 -3.64
CA GLY A 437 -7.46 37.18 -3.23
C GLY A 437 -7.77 38.15 -4.36
N MET A 438 -7.84 37.67 -5.61
CA MET A 438 -8.09 38.49 -6.80
C MET A 438 -9.54 38.35 -7.27
N HIS A 439 -10.00 39.22 -8.17
CA HIS A 439 -11.37 39.15 -8.69
C HIS A 439 -11.50 37.96 -9.64
N GLY A 440 -12.42 37.02 -9.34
CA GLY A 440 -12.57 35.76 -10.08
C GLY A 440 -11.51 34.71 -9.75
N HIS A 441 -10.59 34.97 -8.81
CA HIS A 441 -9.59 34.02 -8.33
C HIS A 441 -9.46 34.11 -6.81
N THR A 442 -10.39 33.44 -6.14
CA THR A 442 -10.47 33.22 -4.69
C THR A 442 -10.74 31.76 -4.33
N ASN A 443 -11.35 30.97 -5.22
CA ASN A 443 -11.72 29.59 -4.90
C ASN A 443 -10.54 28.62 -5.01
N THR A 444 -9.45 28.99 -5.68
CA THR A 444 -8.18 28.21 -5.67
C THR A 444 -7.71 27.91 -4.25
N MET A 445 -7.66 28.89 -3.33
CA MET A 445 -7.29 28.59 -1.94
C MET A 445 -8.33 27.70 -1.23
N ILE A 446 -9.61 27.79 -1.60
CA ILE A 446 -10.67 26.96 -1.00
C ILE A 446 -10.49 25.49 -1.44
N HIS A 447 -10.08 25.27 -2.69
CA HIS A 447 -9.70 23.98 -3.28
C HIS A 447 -8.44 23.38 -2.61
N GLU A 448 -7.33 24.12 -2.54
CA GLU A 448 -6.10 23.62 -1.88
C GLU A 448 -6.33 23.29 -0.40
N VAL A 449 -7.14 24.09 0.30
CA VAL A 449 -7.53 23.79 1.70
C VAL A 449 -8.42 22.55 1.79
N GLY A 450 -9.17 22.21 0.74
CA GLY A 450 -9.87 20.93 0.64
C GLY A 450 -8.90 19.74 0.60
N HIS A 451 -7.83 19.81 -0.20
CA HIS A 451 -6.78 18.77 -0.23
C HIS A 451 -6.05 18.62 1.10
N VAL A 452 -5.67 19.74 1.74
CA VAL A 452 -5.15 19.74 3.12
C VAL A 452 -6.09 18.99 4.06
N LEU A 453 -7.40 19.23 3.95
CA LEU A 453 -8.41 18.55 4.76
C LEU A 453 -8.85 17.17 4.19
N GLY A 454 -7.99 16.56 3.36
CA GLY A 454 -8.06 15.18 2.89
C GLY A 454 -9.06 14.90 1.76
N LEU A 455 -9.48 15.92 1.01
CA LEU A 455 -10.45 15.74 -0.08
C LEU A 455 -9.77 15.51 -1.43
N TYR A 456 -10.15 14.41 -2.10
CA TYR A 456 -9.78 14.17 -3.48
C TYR A 456 -10.57 15.06 -4.45
N HIS A 457 -10.08 15.17 -5.69
CA HIS A 457 -10.86 15.71 -6.79
C HIS A 457 -12.11 14.86 -7.04
N VAL A 458 -13.21 15.50 -7.42
CA VAL A 458 -14.48 14.83 -7.79
C VAL A 458 -14.40 13.96 -9.06
N PHE A 459 -13.21 13.85 -9.67
CA PHE A 459 -12.92 13.03 -10.85
C PHE A 459 -11.86 11.93 -10.60
N LYS A 460 -11.52 11.68 -9.32
CA LYS A 460 -10.79 10.49 -8.86
C LYS A 460 -11.57 9.21 -9.23
N GLY A 461 -10.87 8.13 -9.60
CA GLY A 461 -11.50 6.89 -10.06
C GLY A 461 -12.15 6.94 -11.47
N VAL A 462 -12.23 8.12 -12.09
CA VAL A 462 -12.77 8.31 -13.46
C VAL A 462 -11.72 8.86 -14.42
N SER A 463 -11.11 10.00 -14.09
CA SER A 463 -9.98 10.58 -14.85
C SER A 463 -8.65 10.46 -14.12
N GLU A 464 -8.66 10.48 -12.78
CA GLU A 464 -7.48 10.17 -11.97
C GLU A 464 -7.58 8.71 -11.50
N ARG A 465 -7.12 7.81 -12.38
CA ARG A 465 -7.02 6.36 -12.20
C ARG A 465 -5.88 5.83 -13.08
N GLU A 466 -5.27 4.72 -12.69
CA GLU A 466 -4.18 4.11 -13.46
C GLU A 466 -4.68 3.29 -14.66
N SER A 467 -5.80 2.59 -14.51
CA SER A 467 -6.33 1.65 -15.52
C SER A 467 -7.85 1.48 -15.44
N CYS A 468 -8.41 0.61 -16.30
CA CYS A 468 -9.83 0.24 -16.23
C CYS A 468 -10.17 -0.76 -15.12
N ASP A 469 -9.14 -1.37 -14.54
CA ASP A 469 -9.19 -2.47 -13.57
C ASP A 469 -8.64 -2.03 -12.20
N ASP A 470 -8.36 -0.72 -12.07
CA ASP A 470 -7.99 0.01 -10.87
C ASP A 470 -9.06 -0.16 -9.76
N PRO A 471 -8.71 -0.58 -8.53
CA PRO A 471 -9.68 -0.78 -7.45
C PRO A 471 -10.34 0.53 -6.99
N CYS A 472 -9.74 1.70 -7.23
CA CYS A 472 -10.36 3.00 -7.00
C CYS A 472 -11.40 3.38 -8.07
N ARG A 473 -11.56 2.60 -9.15
CA ARG A 473 -12.43 2.96 -10.27
C ARG A 473 -13.87 3.20 -9.81
N GLU A 474 -14.38 4.39 -10.09
CA GLU A 474 -15.77 4.74 -9.84
C GLU A 474 -16.61 4.57 -11.11
N THR A 475 -17.87 4.16 -10.91
CA THR A 475 -18.92 4.07 -11.94
C THR A 475 -20.30 4.45 -11.36
N THR A 476 -20.47 4.28 -10.04
CA THR A 476 -21.57 4.78 -9.22
C THR A 476 -21.00 5.46 -7.96
N PRO A 477 -21.62 6.52 -7.42
CA PRO A 477 -21.19 7.20 -6.18
C PRO A 477 -20.85 6.23 -5.05
N SER A 478 -19.69 6.39 -4.41
CA SER A 478 -19.19 5.44 -3.41
C SER A 478 -18.47 6.10 -2.22
N MET A 479 -18.47 5.42 -1.07
CA MET A 479 -17.57 5.73 0.05
C MET A 479 -16.28 4.87 0.01
N GLU A 480 -16.20 3.90 -0.91
CA GLU A 480 -15.12 2.91 -1.00
C GLU A 480 -14.26 3.05 -2.26
N THR A 481 -14.71 3.82 -3.25
CA THR A 481 -14.05 4.08 -4.54
C THR A 481 -14.26 5.54 -4.96
N GLY A 482 -13.61 5.99 -6.03
CA GLY A 482 -13.73 7.37 -6.51
C GLY A 482 -13.07 8.39 -5.58
N ASP A 483 -13.75 9.50 -5.32
CA ASP A 483 -13.31 10.52 -4.36
C ASP A 483 -13.63 10.17 -2.88
N LEU A 484 -14.19 8.98 -2.64
CA LEU A 484 -14.69 8.45 -1.37
C LEU A 484 -15.87 9.24 -0.77
N CYS A 485 -16.71 9.86 -1.62
CA CYS A 485 -17.92 10.57 -1.20
C CYS A 485 -19.15 10.09 -1.99
N ALA A 486 -20.00 9.23 -1.40
CA ALA A 486 -21.23 8.72 -2.03
C ALA A 486 -22.35 9.77 -2.27
N ASP A 487 -22.04 11.07 -2.20
CA ASP A 487 -22.91 12.22 -2.48
C ASP A 487 -22.31 13.19 -3.53
N THR A 488 -21.12 12.92 -4.07
CA THR A 488 -20.64 13.42 -5.36
C THR A 488 -20.98 12.40 -6.45
N ALA A 489 -21.10 12.83 -7.70
CA ALA A 489 -21.37 11.94 -8.83
C ALA A 489 -20.09 11.74 -9.67
N PRO A 490 -19.75 10.50 -10.08
CA PRO A 490 -18.56 10.24 -10.87
C PRO A 490 -18.55 11.09 -12.14
N THR A 491 -17.44 11.79 -12.39
CA THR A 491 -17.29 12.68 -13.54
C THR A 491 -15.87 12.63 -14.12
N PRO A 492 -15.68 12.81 -15.43
CA PRO A 492 -14.37 13.09 -15.98
C PRO A 492 -13.91 14.50 -15.60
N LYS A 493 -12.59 14.72 -15.69
CA LYS A 493 -11.93 16.02 -15.51
C LYS A 493 -12.48 17.04 -16.52
N SER A 494 -13.07 18.13 -16.01
CA SER A 494 -13.77 19.15 -16.80
C SER A 494 -13.56 20.53 -16.19
N LYS A 495 -13.49 21.57 -17.04
CA LYS A 495 -13.57 22.99 -16.64
C LYS A 495 -14.93 23.63 -16.95
N LEU A 496 -15.89 22.88 -17.48
CA LEU A 496 -17.20 23.39 -17.89
C LEU A 496 -18.15 23.49 -16.68
N CYS A 497 -18.81 24.64 -16.50
CA CYS A 497 -19.89 24.82 -15.52
C CYS A 497 -21.22 24.17 -15.99
N ARG A 498 -21.16 22.87 -16.33
CA ARG A 498 -22.27 21.99 -16.74
C ARG A 498 -21.76 20.55 -16.81
N ASP A 499 -22.69 19.61 -16.93
CA ASP A 499 -22.38 18.21 -17.29
C ASP A 499 -21.47 18.17 -18.54
N PRO A 500 -20.42 17.33 -18.53
CA PRO A 500 -19.43 17.27 -19.61
C PRO A 500 -20.02 16.66 -20.89
N ASP A 501 -19.55 17.14 -22.04
CA ASP A 501 -19.94 16.56 -23.33
C ASP A 501 -19.45 15.10 -23.47
N PRO A 502 -20.13 14.23 -24.24
CA PRO A 502 -19.85 12.80 -24.26
C PRO A 502 -18.39 12.46 -24.64
N THR A 503 -17.63 11.96 -23.67
CA THR A 503 -16.23 11.57 -23.86
C THR A 503 -16.11 10.11 -24.28
N ASN A 504 -15.12 9.81 -25.11
CA ASN A 504 -14.84 8.45 -25.58
C ASN A 504 -13.97 7.71 -24.57
N ASP A 505 -14.48 7.52 -23.35
CA ASP A 505 -13.73 6.88 -22.25
C ASP A 505 -13.28 5.46 -22.62
N THR A 506 -12.00 5.18 -22.38
CA THR A 506 -11.37 3.87 -22.62
C THR A 506 -11.98 2.74 -21.81
N CYS A 507 -12.69 3.03 -20.72
CA CYS A 507 -13.28 2.04 -19.82
C CYS A 507 -14.81 1.91 -19.93
N GLY A 508 -15.43 2.61 -20.91
CA GLY A 508 -16.78 2.32 -21.42
C GLY A 508 -17.91 3.24 -20.97
N GLN A 509 -17.68 4.19 -20.06
CA GLN A 509 -18.73 5.13 -19.61
C GLN A 509 -18.65 6.44 -20.41
N MET A 510 -19.54 6.61 -21.39
CA MET A 510 -19.52 7.74 -22.34
C MET A 510 -20.44 8.92 -21.96
N HIS A 511 -21.29 8.73 -20.93
CA HIS A 511 -22.24 9.74 -20.47
C HIS A 511 -22.16 9.88 -18.95
N PHE A 512 -22.10 11.13 -18.50
CA PHE A 512 -22.09 11.54 -17.10
C PHE A 512 -23.11 12.69 -16.96
N THR A 513 -23.96 12.64 -15.93
CA THR A 513 -25.10 13.56 -15.79
C THR A 513 -25.35 13.88 -14.33
N GLY A 514 -25.64 15.15 -14.02
CA GLY A 514 -25.72 15.63 -12.63
C GLY A 514 -24.34 15.64 -11.95
N THR A 515 -23.28 15.96 -12.70
CA THR A 515 -21.91 15.94 -12.16
C THR A 515 -21.69 17.08 -11.14
N PRO A 516 -20.78 16.91 -10.16
CA PRO A 516 -20.48 17.89 -9.12
C PRO A 516 -19.64 19.08 -9.64
N PHE A 517 -20.01 19.66 -10.78
CA PHE A 517 -19.28 20.76 -11.43
C PHE A 517 -19.36 22.09 -10.66
N ASN A 518 -20.23 22.22 -9.66
CA ASN A 518 -20.29 23.34 -8.72
C ASN A 518 -19.58 23.07 -7.38
N ASN A 519 -18.96 21.89 -7.22
CA ASN A 519 -18.23 21.53 -6.01
C ASN A 519 -16.85 22.21 -6.00
N TYR A 520 -16.38 22.66 -4.84
CA TYR A 520 -15.06 23.30 -4.73
C TYR A 520 -13.90 22.38 -5.15
N MET A 521 -14.03 21.06 -5.06
CA MET A 521 -13.03 20.07 -5.54
C MET A 521 -13.14 19.73 -7.03
N SER A 522 -13.81 20.58 -7.82
CA SER A 522 -13.84 20.55 -9.28
C SER A 522 -12.82 21.53 -9.89
N TYR A 523 -12.62 21.47 -11.21
CA TYR A 523 -11.69 22.33 -11.97
C TYR A 523 -12.44 23.44 -12.75
N THR A 524 -13.66 23.76 -12.34
CA THR A 524 -14.51 24.83 -12.89
C THR A 524 -14.19 26.19 -12.26
N ASP A 525 -14.44 27.26 -13.02
CA ASP A 525 -14.12 28.64 -12.62
C ASP A 525 -14.86 29.10 -11.35
N ASP A 526 -14.31 30.10 -10.65
CA ASP A 526 -14.82 30.68 -9.39
C ASP A 526 -16.33 31.03 -9.41
N ASP A 527 -16.85 31.53 -10.55
CA ASP A 527 -18.27 31.91 -10.71
C ASP A 527 -19.22 30.69 -10.66
N CYS A 528 -18.68 29.46 -10.73
CA CYS A 528 -19.42 28.20 -10.70
C CYS A 528 -19.37 27.48 -9.35
N THR A 529 -18.21 27.51 -8.68
CA THR A 529 -17.95 26.67 -7.49
C THR A 529 -18.45 27.32 -6.19
N ASN A 530 -19.29 26.59 -5.44
CA ASN A 530 -20.06 27.18 -4.33
C ASN A 530 -20.38 26.27 -3.14
N THR A 531 -20.02 24.97 -3.17
CA THR A 531 -20.35 24.05 -2.08
C THR A 531 -19.32 22.93 -1.89
N PHE A 532 -19.26 22.40 -0.67
CA PHE A 532 -18.81 21.04 -0.38
C PHE A 532 -20.03 20.14 -0.09
N THR A 533 -19.87 18.82 -0.13
CA THR A 533 -20.93 17.85 0.21
C THR A 533 -20.88 17.43 1.69
N PRO A 534 -21.97 16.88 2.26
CA PRO A 534 -21.96 16.28 3.60
C PRO A 534 -20.81 15.28 3.86
N ASN A 535 -20.52 14.37 2.93
CA ASN A 535 -19.44 13.39 3.10
C ASN A 535 -18.05 14.05 3.08
N GLN A 536 -17.81 14.98 2.15
CA GLN A 536 -16.58 15.78 2.14
C GLN A 536 -16.40 16.50 3.49
N VAL A 537 -17.45 17.15 3.99
CA VAL A 537 -17.43 17.84 5.29
C VAL A 537 -17.18 16.87 6.45
N ALA A 538 -17.71 15.64 6.41
CA ALA A 538 -17.41 14.61 7.40
C ALA A 538 -15.92 14.23 7.41
N ARG A 539 -15.30 14.05 6.23
CA ARG A 539 -13.85 13.81 6.09
C ARG A 539 -13.02 15.00 6.59
N MET A 540 -13.37 16.24 6.24
CA MET A 540 -12.67 17.43 6.76
C MET A 540 -12.62 17.47 8.30
N HIS A 541 -13.78 17.26 8.95
CA HIS A 541 -13.86 17.26 10.42
C HIS A 541 -13.05 16.12 11.04
N CYS A 542 -12.98 14.97 10.36
CA CYS A 542 -12.15 13.85 10.74
C CYS A 542 -10.65 14.21 10.71
N TYR A 543 -10.12 14.75 9.60
CA TYR A 543 -8.70 15.14 9.51
C TYR A 543 -8.32 16.28 10.46
N LEU A 544 -9.25 17.18 10.79
CA LEU A 544 -9.07 18.19 11.83
C LEU A 544 -8.94 17.61 13.25
N ASP A 545 -9.49 16.43 13.51
CA ASP A 545 -9.35 15.72 14.80
C ASP A 545 -8.24 14.66 14.79
N LEU A 546 -7.94 14.03 13.65
CA LEU A 546 -6.87 13.04 13.48
C LEU A 546 -5.48 13.69 13.42
N VAL A 547 -5.27 14.60 12.46
CA VAL A 547 -3.93 15.14 12.13
C VAL A 547 -3.78 16.58 12.66
N TYR A 548 -4.71 17.47 12.33
CA TYR A 548 -4.56 18.90 12.57
C TYR A 548 -5.11 19.39 13.91
N GLN A 549 -5.27 18.48 14.87
CA GLN A 549 -5.80 18.79 16.20
C GLN A 549 -4.98 19.88 16.93
N ARG A 550 -3.69 20.04 16.59
CA ARG A 550 -2.76 21.07 17.09
C ARG A 550 -2.93 22.45 16.41
N TRP A 551 -3.66 22.56 15.30
CA TRP A 551 -4.02 23.86 14.68
C TRP A 551 -5.08 24.61 15.47
N SER A 552 -5.95 23.91 16.20
CA SER A 552 -6.91 24.55 17.10
C SER A 552 -6.28 25.05 18.40
N GLN A 553 -6.86 26.10 18.98
CA GLN A 553 -6.56 26.53 20.36
C GLN A 553 -7.32 25.68 21.41
N SER A 554 -8.19 24.77 20.97
CA SER A 554 -8.97 23.90 21.86
C SER A 554 -8.08 22.92 22.61
N LYS A 555 -8.14 22.94 23.95
CA LYS A 555 -7.53 21.92 24.81
C LYS A 555 -8.33 20.62 24.92
N LYS A 556 -9.53 20.55 24.31
CA LYS A 556 -10.32 19.31 24.32
C LYS A 556 -9.50 18.15 23.72
N PRO A 557 -9.57 16.93 24.30
CA PRO A 557 -9.10 15.73 23.61
C PRO A 557 -9.93 15.47 22.35
N ALA A 558 -9.40 14.67 21.42
CA ALA A 558 -10.12 14.29 20.21
C ALA A 558 -11.32 13.41 20.57
N PRO A 559 -12.38 13.36 19.75
CA PRO A 559 -13.50 12.46 20.00
C PRO A 559 -13.10 10.99 19.82
N ILE A 560 -13.85 10.11 20.49
CA ILE A 560 -13.93 8.70 20.12
C ILE A 560 -14.99 8.63 19.00
N PRO A 561 -14.61 8.26 17.76
CA PRO A 561 -15.45 8.53 16.59
C PRO A 561 -16.56 7.49 16.37
N ILE A 562 -16.47 6.32 17.01
CA ILE A 562 -17.41 5.20 16.92
C ILE A 562 -18.06 4.92 18.28
N PRO A 563 -19.23 4.28 18.36
CA PRO A 563 -19.84 3.93 19.66
C PRO A 563 -19.00 2.90 20.43
N PRO A 564 -19.15 2.80 21.77
CA PRO A 564 -18.66 1.64 22.50
C PRO A 564 -19.40 0.37 22.04
N MET A 565 -18.79 -0.79 22.26
CA MET A 565 -19.30 -2.10 21.81
C MET A 565 -19.50 -3.02 23.02
N VAL A 566 -20.50 -3.90 22.97
CA VAL A 566 -20.74 -4.91 24.01
C VAL A 566 -19.70 -6.02 23.84
N THR A 567 -19.00 -6.35 24.93
CA THR A 567 -17.95 -7.41 24.93
C THR A 567 -18.33 -8.63 25.76
N GLY A 568 -19.41 -8.53 26.55
CA GLY A 568 -19.89 -9.61 27.40
C GLY A 568 -21.19 -9.23 28.09
N GLN A 569 -22.06 -10.21 28.30
CA GLN A 569 -23.32 -10.02 28.99
C GLN A 569 -23.62 -11.22 29.88
N THR A 570 -24.00 -10.97 31.12
CA THR A 570 -24.57 -11.97 32.04
C THR A 570 -26.03 -11.61 32.36
N GLN A 571 -26.70 -12.36 33.23
CA GLN A 571 -28.04 -11.99 33.67
C GLN A 571 -28.06 -10.64 34.40
N ASP A 572 -27.01 -10.32 35.16
CA ASP A 572 -26.96 -9.18 36.08
C ASP A 572 -25.80 -8.20 35.78
N SER A 573 -25.12 -8.34 34.63
CA SER A 573 -24.04 -7.43 34.20
C SER A 573 -23.91 -7.28 32.68
N LEU A 574 -23.41 -6.12 32.25
CA LEU A 574 -23.08 -5.80 30.85
C LEU A 574 -21.67 -5.18 30.76
N SER A 575 -20.77 -5.81 30.00
CA SER A 575 -19.43 -5.29 29.73
C SER A 575 -19.41 -4.54 28.40
N ILE A 576 -18.80 -3.35 28.39
CA ILE A 576 -18.60 -2.53 27.18
C ILE A 576 -17.14 -2.07 27.06
N TYR A 577 -16.67 -1.94 25.81
CA TYR A 577 -15.32 -1.48 25.45
C TYR A 577 -15.38 -0.40 24.37
N TRP A 578 -14.35 0.44 24.27
CA TRP A 578 -14.24 1.48 23.23
C TRP A 578 -12.82 1.62 22.69
N LEU A 579 -12.68 2.13 21.46
CA LEU A 579 -11.39 2.54 20.91
C LEU A 579 -10.89 3.85 21.58
N PRO A 580 -9.57 4.12 21.57
CA PRO A 580 -9.02 5.43 21.98
C PRO A 580 -9.54 6.60 21.10
N PRO A 581 -9.26 7.86 21.49
CA PRO A 581 -9.51 9.03 20.65
C PRO A 581 -8.91 8.88 19.25
N ILE A 582 -9.58 9.44 18.23
CA ILE A 582 -9.19 9.26 16.82
C ILE A 582 -7.74 9.69 16.51
N SER A 583 -7.22 10.70 17.21
CA SER A 583 -5.85 11.19 17.06
C SER A 583 -4.76 10.22 17.51
N GLY A 584 -5.10 9.06 18.08
CA GLY A 584 -4.14 8.12 18.71
C GLY A 584 -3.55 8.63 20.03
N VAL A 585 -3.47 9.95 20.23
CA VAL A 585 -3.01 10.61 21.45
C VAL A 585 -3.78 10.11 22.68
N ILE A 586 -3.04 9.43 23.55
CA ILE A 586 -3.48 8.85 24.84
C ILE A 586 -3.07 9.68 26.06
N HIS A 587 -2.29 10.76 25.86
CA HIS A 587 -1.75 11.60 26.94
C HIS A 587 -2.39 13.00 26.99
N GLU A 588 -2.36 13.65 28.16
CA GLU A 588 -2.88 15.00 28.34
C GLU A 588 -2.08 16.03 27.51
N ARG A 589 -2.81 16.90 26.79
CA ARG A 589 -2.24 17.85 25.83
C ARG A 589 -1.68 19.10 26.51
N GLU A 590 -0.42 19.05 26.93
CA GLU A 590 0.40 20.23 27.24
C GLU A 590 1.12 20.74 25.96
N LEU A 591 1.68 21.96 26.00
CA LEU A 591 2.35 22.58 24.84
C LEU A 591 3.83 22.18 24.84
N ASP A 592 4.37 21.83 23.66
CA ASP A 592 5.74 21.36 23.44
C ASP A 592 6.20 20.18 24.33
N THR A 593 5.31 19.20 24.53
CA THR A 593 5.62 17.94 25.22
C THR A 593 5.78 16.74 24.28
N LEU A 594 6.77 15.90 24.56
CA LEU A 594 7.09 14.62 23.91
C LEU A 594 6.07 13.48 24.17
N CYS A 595 4.87 13.82 24.66
CA CYS A 595 3.90 12.83 25.14
C CYS A 595 3.01 12.23 24.03
N ASP A 596 2.95 12.85 22.86
CA ASP A 596 2.25 12.30 21.69
C ASP A 596 2.99 11.06 21.14
N ASP A 597 4.32 11.02 21.33
CA ASP A 597 5.25 9.94 20.93
C ASP A 597 5.38 8.79 21.96
N CYS A 598 4.64 8.89 23.07
CA CYS A 598 4.68 7.94 24.18
C CYS A 598 3.48 6.98 24.14
N ALA A 599 3.74 5.68 24.32
CA ALA A 599 2.73 4.62 24.48
C ALA A 599 2.24 4.45 25.93
N GLU A 600 1.20 3.63 26.14
CA GLU A 600 0.50 3.47 27.45
C GLU A 600 1.38 2.90 28.57
N ASP A 601 2.44 2.18 28.22
CA ASP A 601 3.46 1.64 29.11
C ASP A 601 4.62 2.62 29.37
N GLY A 602 4.56 3.83 28.80
CA GLY A 602 5.65 4.81 28.83
C GLY A 602 6.83 4.47 27.92
N THR A 603 6.66 3.58 26.93
CA THR A 603 7.60 3.41 25.83
C THR A 603 7.59 4.64 24.92
N PHE A 604 8.75 5.21 24.62
CA PHE A 604 8.93 6.32 23.68
C PHE A 604 9.29 5.80 22.29
N ARG A 605 8.74 6.41 21.24
CA ARG A 605 8.98 6.04 19.83
C ARG A 605 9.40 7.27 19.05
N GLN A 606 10.43 7.16 18.22
CA GLN A 606 10.83 8.26 17.32
C GLN A 606 11.33 7.74 15.98
N TYR A 607 11.01 8.45 14.91
CA TYR A 607 11.55 8.22 13.58
C TYR A 607 12.90 8.92 13.40
N VAL A 608 13.55 8.70 12.25
CA VAL A 608 14.74 9.45 11.82
C VAL A 608 14.46 10.94 11.84
N HIS A 609 15.45 11.72 12.30
CA HIS A 609 15.42 13.18 12.34
C HIS A 609 16.50 13.85 11.47
N GLU A 610 17.61 13.17 11.21
CA GLU A 610 18.71 13.63 10.35
C GLU A 610 19.25 12.40 9.61
N ALA A 611 19.30 12.44 8.29
CA ALA A 611 19.82 11.38 7.43
C ALA A 611 20.98 11.89 6.56
N SER A 612 21.97 11.04 6.29
CA SER A 612 23.12 11.42 5.48
C SER A 612 23.80 10.22 4.81
N SER A 613 24.47 10.44 3.69
CA SER A 613 25.35 9.46 3.05
C SER A 613 26.73 10.06 2.76
N PRO A 614 27.83 9.29 2.84
CA PRO A 614 29.15 9.76 2.39
C PRO A 614 29.27 9.99 0.88
N ARG A 615 28.28 9.55 0.08
CA ARG A 615 28.21 9.73 -1.37
C ARG A 615 27.48 11.04 -1.67
N VAL A 616 28.04 11.88 -2.54
CA VAL A 616 27.35 13.09 -3.02
C VAL A 616 26.10 12.66 -3.78
N CYS A 617 24.96 13.30 -3.49
CA CYS A 617 23.69 13.01 -4.15
C CYS A 617 23.76 13.32 -5.65
N ASP A 618 22.92 12.63 -6.44
CA ASP A 618 22.76 12.95 -7.85
C ASP A 618 22.12 14.34 -8.03
N SER A 619 22.52 15.08 -9.06
CA SER A 619 21.92 16.39 -9.37
C SER A 619 20.46 16.27 -9.85
N SER A 620 19.95 15.07 -10.13
CA SER A 620 18.51 14.89 -10.36
C SER A 620 17.64 15.25 -9.14
N GLY A 621 18.20 15.24 -7.92
CA GLY A 621 17.48 15.63 -6.69
C GLY A 621 16.45 14.63 -6.18
N TYR A 622 16.50 13.38 -6.66
CA TYR A 622 15.67 12.26 -6.22
C TYR A 622 16.51 11.20 -5.47
N TRP A 623 15.86 10.33 -4.68
CA TRP A 623 16.51 9.27 -3.89
C TRP A 623 17.56 9.75 -2.87
N THR A 624 17.50 11.02 -2.46
CA THR A 624 18.51 11.62 -1.56
C THR A 624 18.33 11.13 -0.11
N PRO A 625 19.36 11.21 0.77
CA PRO A 625 19.27 10.70 2.14
C PRO A 625 18.12 11.30 2.95
N GLU A 626 17.78 12.56 2.69
CA GLU A 626 16.72 13.32 3.37
C GLU A 626 15.33 12.69 3.15
N GLU A 627 15.14 11.90 2.09
CA GLU A 627 13.90 11.14 1.88
C GLU A 627 13.67 10.08 2.96
N ALA A 628 14.73 9.62 3.64
CA ALA A 628 14.67 8.64 4.73
C ALA A 628 14.36 9.27 6.12
N GLU A 629 13.96 10.55 6.17
CA GLU A 629 13.61 11.28 7.40
C GLU A 629 12.10 11.27 7.69
N GLY A 630 11.72 11.19 8.98
CA GLY A 630 10.31 11.22 9.38
C GLY A 630 9.58 9.87 9.28
N PRO A 631 8.23 9.86 9.36
CA PRO A 631 7.42 8.65 9.25
C PRO A 631 7.39 8.11 7.80
N PRO A 632 7.09 6.81 7.60
CA PRO A 632 7.10 6.18 6.28
C PRO A 632 5.98 6.74 5.39
N ASP A 633 6.29 7.09 4.13
CA ASP A 633 5.34 7.74 3.20
C ASP A 633 5.23 7.10 1.80
N VAL A 634 5.91 5.99 1.54
CA VAL A 634 5.83 5.27 0.25
C VAL A 634 4.50 4.51 0.06
N ASP A 635 3.71 4.96 -0.93
CA ASP A 635 2.40 4.38 -1.32
C ASP A 635 2.43 2.88 -1.68
N GLN A 636 3.38 2.47 -2.53
CA GLN A 636 3.38 1.14 -3.16
C GLN A 636 4.66 0.34 -2.84
N PRO A 637 4.68 -0.43 -1.73
CA PRO A 637 5.83 -1.27 -1.39
C PRO A 637 6.14 -2.35 -2.44
N CYS A 638 7.42 -2.68 -2.58
CA CYS A 638 8.02 -3.50 -3.63
C CYS A 638 7.97 -2.92 -5.06
N GLU A 639 7.64 -1.64 -5.23
CA GLU A 639 7.77 -0.89 -6.49
C GLU A 639 8.65 0.36 -6.24
N PRO A 640 9.54 0.77 -7.18
CA PRO A 640 10.48 1.87 -6.94
C PRO A 640 9.77 3.20 -6.68
N SER A 641 10.09 3.87 -5.57
CA SER A 641 9.49 5.16 -5.19
C SER A 641 10.52 6.30 -5.18
N LEU A 642 10.06 7.51 -5.52
CA LEU A 642 10.85 8.75 -5.40
C LEU A 642 11.00 9.24 -3.95
N GLN A 643 10.16 8.74 -3.03
CA GLN A 643 10.06 9.18 -1.63
C GLN A 643 10.97 8.39 -0.68
N ALA A 644 11.89 7.58 -1.18
CA ALA A 644 12.80 6.76 -0.39
C ALA A 644 14.25 6.99 -0.83
N TRP A 645 15.21 6.84 0.09
CA TRP A 645 16.63 6.86 -0.27
C TRP A 645 17.03 5.63 -1.08
N SER A 646 17.89 5.79 -2.10
CA SER A 646 18.52 4.68 -2.81
C SER A 646 19.99 4.95 -3.18
N PRO A 647 20.89 3.95 -3.20
CA PRO A 647 22.30 4.17 -3.51
C PRO A 647 22.61 4.66 -4.93
N GLU A 648 21.88 4.18 -5.96
CA GLU A 648 22.39 4.23 -7.35
C GLU A 648 21.33 4.42 -8.46
N LEU A 649 20.06 4.69 -8.13
CA LEU A 649 18.95 4.65 -9.11
C LEU A 649 18.80 5.91 -10.00
N HIS A 650 19.77 6.17 -10.88
CA HIS A 650 19.59 7.19 -11.93
C HIS A 650 18.55 6.72 -12.97
N LEU A 651 17.44 7.45 -13.11
CA LEU A 651 16.27 7.11 -13.97
C LEU A 651 16.61 6.74 -15.42
N TYR A 652 17.63 7.37 -16.01
CA TYR A 652 17.85 7.32 -17.46
C TYR A 652 19.26 6.87 -17.89
N HIS A 653 20.26 6.85 -16.99
CA HIS A 653 21.67 6.63 -17.34
C HIS A 653 22.36 5.55 -16.48
N MET A 654 21.98 4.27 -16.68
CA MET A 654 22.59 3.11 -16.00
C MET A 654 24.08 2.86 -16.30
N ASN A 655 24.76 3.73 -17.05
CA ASN A 655 26.18 3.65 -17.39
C ASN A 655 27.04 4.76 -16.74
N MET A 656 26.45 5.67 -15.96
CA MET A 656 27.17 6.77 -15.28
C MET A 656 27.36 6.52 -13.78
N THR A 657 27.09 5.30 -13.32
CA THR A 657 27.07 4.99 -11.89
C THR A 657 28.48 4.70 -11.35
N VAL A 658 28.76 5.17 -10.14
CA VAL A 658 29.99 4.87 -9.42
C VAL A 658 29.68 3.77 -8.41
N PRO A 659 30.14 2.52 -8.62
CA PRO A 659 29.72 1.37 -7.82
C PRO A 659 30.12 1.52 -6.35
N CYS A 660 29.32 0.91 -5.46
CA CYS A 660 29.51 0.99 -4.01
C CYS A 660 30.96 0.71 -3.56
N PRO A 661 31.56 1.55 -2.70
CA PRO A 661 32.98 1.48 -2.37
C PRO A 661 33.31 0.20 -1.58
N GLN A 662 34.30 -0.55 -2.06
CA GLN A 662 34.83 -1.70 -1.32
C GLN A 662 35.85 -1.24 -0.26
N PRO A 663 35.89 -1.88 0.93
CA PRO A 663 35.24 -3.14 1.27
C PRO A 663 33.82 -3.02 1.86
N ASP A 664 33.38 -1.84 2.29
CA ASP A 664 32.25 -1.71 3.22
C ASP A 664 30.87 -1.60 2.55
N GLY A 665 30.80 -1.16 1.30
CA GLY A 665 29.55 -0.99 0.54
C GLY A 665 29.01 0.43 0.55
N CYS A 666 27.77 0.61 0.10
CA CYS A 666 27.06 1.88 0.20
C CYS A 666 26.49 2.07 1.62
N ILE A 667 26.53 3.31 2.11
CA ILE A 667 26.26 3.63 3.52
C ILE A 667 25.19 4.73 3.63
N LEU A 668 24.21 4.50 4.50
CA LEU A 668 23.24 5.50 4.97
C LEU A 668 23.38 5.63 6.49
N GLU A 669 23.72 6.82 6.99
CA GLU A 669 23.74 7.16 8.42
C GLU A 669 22.42 7.87 8.80
N LEU A 670 21.67 7.28 9.73
CA LEU A 670 20.39 7.75 10.22
C LEU A 670 20.49 8.12 11.70
N ARG A 671 19.96 9.28 12.09
CA ARG A 671 20.08 9.80 13.46
C ARG A 671 18.72 10.13 14.07
N PHE A 672 18.68 10.01 15.40
CA PHE A 672 17.48 10.18 16.20
C PHE A 672 17.65 11.37 17.14
N LEU A 673 16.61 12.21 17.25
CA LEU A 673 16.65 13.47 18.00
C LEU A 673 16.92 13.27 19.51
N HIS A 674 16.52 12.14 20.08
CA HIS A 674 16.62 11.86 21.51
C HIS A 674 17.29 10.51 21.82
N PRO A 675 18.52 10.49 22.36
CA PRO A 675 19.20 9.25 22.70
C PRO A 675 18.49 8.45 23.80
N VAL A 676 17.99 7.25 23.47
CA VAL A 676 17.20 6.39 24.37
C VAL A 676 17.84 5.02 24.56
N TYR A 677 17.56 4.38 25.71
CA TYR A 677 17.81 2.95 25.89
C TYR A 677 16.81 2.17 25.01
N PRO A 678 17.26 1.40 24.01
CA PRO A 678 16.37 0.80 23.02
C PRO A 678 15.72 -0.49 23.54
N ASP A 679 14.52 -0.76 23.04
CA ASP A 679 13.91 -2.09 23.00
C ASP A 679 14.00 -2.66 21.58
N SER A 680 13.71 -1.85 20.56
CA SER A 680 13.77 -2.27 19.16
C SER A 680 14.14 -1.15 18.19
N LEU A 681 14.65 -1.57 17.04
CA LEU A 681 14.80 -0.78 15.82
C LEU A 681 13.87 -1.39 14.76
N THR A 682 13.10 -0.55 14.08
CA THR A 682 12.32 -0.94 12.89
C THR A 682 12.86 -0.20 11.68
N LEU A 683 12.88 -0.82 10.50
CA LEU A 683 13.36 -0.25 9.24
C LEU A 683 12.35 -0.55 8.12
N TRP A 684 12.01 0.45 7.33
CA TRP A 684 11.17 0.32 6.14
C TRP A 684 12.07 0.24 4.91
N THR A 685 12.27 -1.00 4.44
CA THR A 685 12.79 -1.24 3.08
C THR A 685 11.60 -1.26 2.13
N THR A 686 11.66 -0.53 1.03
CA THR A 686 10.53 -0.37 0.09
C THR A 686 10.79 -1.00 -1.27
N TYR A 687 12.06 -1.16 -1.68
CA TYR A 687 12.44 -1.88 -2.90
C TYR A 687 13.78 -2.63 -2.70
N LEU A 688 13.96 -3.70 -3.47
CA LEU A 688 15.09 -4.61 -3.43
C LEU A 688 15.38 -5.18 -4.83
N SER A 689 16.66 -5.32 -5.19
CA SER A 689 17.06 -5.99 -6.43
C SER A 689 16.75 -7.50 -6.39
N THR A 690 16.55 -8.10 -7.56
CA THR A 690 16.16 -9.52 -7.69
C THR A 690 17.27 -10.51 -7.38
N ASP A 691 18.52 -10.08 -7.41
CA ASP A 691 19.69 -10.96 -7.52
C ASP A 691 20.71 -10.78 -6.36
N SER A 692 20.41 -9.93 -5.37
CA SER A 692 21.24 -9.75 -4.17
C SER A 692 20.86 -10.77 -3.08
N PRO A 693 21.74 -11.73 -2.72
CA PRO A 693 21.45 -12.71 -1.67
C PRO A 693 21.61 -12.15 -0.25
N LYS A 694 22.07 -10.89 -0.10
CA LYS A 694 22.25 -10.19 1.19
C LYS A 694 22.07 -8.67 0.97
N ALA A 695 20.83 -8.21 1.03
CA ALA A 695 20.52 -6.78 0.83
C ALA A 695 21.13 -5.88 1.92
N LEU A 696 21.03 -6.25 3.20
CA LEU A 696 21.75 -5.60 4.28
C LEU A 696 23.05 -6.38 4.55
N SER A 697 24.21 -5.75 4.34
CA SER A 697 25.50 -6.35 4.65
C SER A 697 25.86 -6.21 6.14
N ASP A 698 25.46 -5.10 6.76
CA ASP A 698 25.54 -4.87 8.22
C ASP A 698 24.58 -3.74 8.66
N ILE A 699 24.27 -3.69 9.96
CA ILE A 699 23.69 -2.53 10.63
C ILE A 699 24.56 -2.21 11.84
N GLU A 700 25.19 -1.03 11.84
CA GLU A 700 26.00 -0.51 12.94
C GLU A 700 25.13 0.38 13.84
N ILE A 701 24.93 0.00 15.10
CA ILE A 701 24.20 0.83 16.07
C ILE A 701 25.16 1.86 16.69
N LEU A 702 24.83 3.15 16.59
CA LEU A 702 25.61 4.25 17.13
C LEU A 702 25.12 4.63 18.54
N THR A 703 26.02 4.62 19.52
CA THR A 703 25.69 5.01 20.91
C THR A 703 26.07 6.46 21.23
N GLU A 704 25.39 7.06 22.22
CA GLU A 704 25.70 8.40 22.78
C GLU A 704 27.16 8.52 23.28
N GLN A 705 27.85 7.39 23.49
CA GLN A 705 29.23 7.32 23.99
C GLN A 705 30.28 7.17 22.88
N GLY A 706 29.88 7.14 21.60
CA GLY A 706 30.79 6.97 20.47
C GLY A 706 31.27 5.52 20.26
N GLU A 707 30.68 4.55 20.95
CA GLU A 707 30.87 3.13 20.66
C GLU A 707 29.87 2.69 19.58
N SER A 708 30.35 1.85 18.65
CA SER A 708 29.56 1.18 17.61
C SER A 708 29.27 -0.28 17.98
N ILE A 709 28.09 -0.78 17.62
CA ILE A 709 27.68 -2.18 17.82
C ILE A 709 27.11 -2.73 16.52
N HIS A 710 27.89 -3.58 15.86
CA HIS A 710 27.53 -4.23 14.60
C HIS A 710 26.55 -5.39 14.83
N LEU A 711 25.48 -5.47 14.04
CA LEU A 711 24.49 -6.55 14.10
C LEU A 711 24.79 -7.71 13.11
N GLY A 712 25.61 -7.46 12.10
CA GLY A 712 25.92 -8.39 11.02
C GLY A 712 24.91 -8.36 9.87
N PRO A 713 25.10 -9.21 8.84
CA PRO A 713 24.24 -9.28 7.67
C PRO A 713 22.85 -9.86 8.01
N LEU A 714 21.78 -9.25 7.49
CA LEU A 714 20.40 -9.52 7.91
C LEU A 714 19.43 -9.51 6.72
N ASP A 715 18.44 -10.41 6.73
CA ASP A 715 17.39 -10.46 5.70
C ASP A 715 16.33 -9.36 5.95
N THR A 716 15.87 -8.70 4.88
CA THR A 716 14.81 -7.67 4.86
C THR A 716 13.86 -7.85 3.68
N PHE A 717 12.72 -7.16 3.70
CA PHE A 717 11.64 -7.29 2.72
C PHE A 717 11.15 -5.92 2.28
N CYS A 718 10.86 -5.79 0.98
CA CYS A 718 10.28 -4.58 0.41
C CYS A 718 8.79 -4.38 0.78
N ASP A 719 8.11 -5.40 1.33
CA ASP A 719 6.71 -5.30 1.77
C ASP A 719 6.56 -5.20 3.30
N VAL A 720 7.28 -6.01 4.09
CA VAL A 720 7.12 -6.07 5.56
C VAL A 720 8.25 -5.31 6.27
N PRO A 721 7.95 -4.30 7.11
CA PRO A 721 8.99 -3.57 7.85
C PRO A 721 9.82 -4.50 8.73
N PHE A 722 11.13 -4.29 8.69
CA PHE A 722 12.17 -5.05 9.36
C PHE A 722 12.23 -4.67 10.84
N THR A 723 11.80 -5.53 11.77
CA THR A 723 11.86 -5.25 13.23
C THR A 723 12.98 -6.08 13.89
N VAL A 724 13.87 -5.46 14.68
CA VAL A 724 14.93 -6.15 15.46
C VAL A 724 14.94 -5.67 16.92
N LYS A 725 14.98 -6.60 17.87
CA LYS A 725 15.10 -6.29 19.31
C LYS A 725 16.54 -5.96 19.66
N LEU A 726 16.77 -4.82 20.29
CA LEU A 726 18.10 -4.32 20.66
C LEU A 726 18.35 -4.49 22.17
N ASN A 727 19.17 -5.47 22.55
CA ASN A 727 19.54 -5.68 23.96
C ASN A 727 20.77 -4.85 24.35
N ILE A 728 20.67 -3.53 24.27
CA ILE A 728 21.79 -2.61 24.44
C ILE A 728 21.59 -1.82 25.74
N HIS A 729 22.46 -2.03 26.74
CA HIS A 729 22.40 -1.35 28.04
C HIS A 729 23.01 0.07 28.01
N LYS A 730 22.91 0.73 26.86
CA LYS A 730 23.42 2.07 26.56
C LYS A 730 22.39 2.81 25.72
N LYS A 731 22.45 4.14 25.71
CA LYS A 731 21.61 4.95 24.82
C LYS A 731 22.10 4.86 23.38
N VAL A 732 21.16 4.65 22.47
CA VAL A 732 21.36 4.71 21.02
C VAL A 732 20.95 6.09 20.52
N SER A 733 21.77 6.68 19.65
CA SER A 733 21.57 8.01 19.05
C SER A 733 21.43 7.98 17.52
N GLY A 734 21.78 6.86 16.89
CA GLY A 734 21.68 6.67 15.44
C GLY A 734 22.01 5.24 15.03
N VAL A 735 21.93 4.98 13.74
CA VAL A 735 22.35 3.73 13.09
C VAL A 735 23.02 4.04 11.76
N LYS A 736 23.93 3.18 11.31
CA LYS A 736 24.36 3.13 9.91
C LYS A 736 23.92 1.83 9.29
N ILE A 737 23.49 1.92 8.05
CA ILE A 737 23.02 0.80 7.24
C ILE A 737 24.00 0.62 6.10
N TYR A 738 24.51 -0.60 5.98
CA TYR A 738 25.46 -0.99 4.96
C TYR A 738 24.78 -1.91 3.93
N THR A 739 24.98 -1.65 2.64
CA THR A 739 24.41 -2.44 1.55
C THR A 739 25.37 -2.62 0.38
N PHE A 740 25.23 -3.76 -0.32
CA PHE A 740 25.78 -4.01 -1.65
C PHE A 740 24.69 -4.14 -2.72
N ASP A 741 23.43 -3.91 -2.36
CA ASP A 741 22.33 -3.80 -3.34
C ASP A 741 22.21 -2.34 -3.77
N GLU A 742 22.81 -2.04 -4.91
CA GLU A 742 22.84 -0.72 -5.58
C GLU A 742 21.44 -0.12 -5.79
N ARG A 743 20.38 -0.94 -5.73
CA ARG A 743 18.98 -0.54 -5.92
C ARG A 743 18.11 -0.73 -4.69
N MET A 744 18.67 -1.02 -3.52
CA MET A 744 17.88 -1.06 -2.29
C MET A 744 17.24 0.31 -2.03
N GLU A 745 15.98 0.34 -1.61
CA GLU A 745 15.31 1.58 -1.19
C GLU A 745 14.96 1.54 0.30
N ILE A 746 15.20 2.65 1.00
CA ILE A 746 14.94 2.82 2.44
C ILE A 746 14.11 4.09 2.65
N ASP A 747 12.96 3.90 3.27
CA ASP A 747 11.90 4.90 3.47
C ASP A 747 11.98 5.54 4.87
N THR A 748 12.23 4.77 5.93
CA THR A 748 12.61 5.32 7.24
C THR A 748 13.10 4.25 8.23
N ALA A 749 13.60 4.68 9.39
CA ALA A 749 13.79 3.85 10.57
C ALA A 749 13.07 4.41 11.82
N LEU A 750 12.54 3.54 12.67
CA LEU A 750 11.91 3.86 13.96
C LEU A 750 12.74 3.28 15.11
N LEU A 751 13.15 4.11 16.06
CA LEU A 751 13.77 3.70 17.31
C LEU A 751 12.72 3.68 18.44
N THR A 752 12.50 2.50 19.03
CA THR A 752 11.59 2.30 20.16
C THR A 752 12.39 2.10 21.45
N SER A 753 12.08 2.85 22.50
CA SER A 753 12.75 2.71 23.80
C SER A 753 12.26 1.50 24.59
N MET A 754 12.98 1.15 25.66
CA MET A 754 12.42 0.35 26.75
C MET A 754 11.18 1.06 27.37
N PRO A 755 10.23 0.30 27.96
CA PRO A 755 9.10 0.87 28.71
C PRO A 755 9.53 1.73 29.90
N HIS A 756 8.62 2.59 30.37
CA HIS A 756 8.86 3.56 31.44
C HIS A 756 10.04 4.51 31.14
N SER A 757 10.16 4.98 29.90
CA SER A 757 11.16 5.95 29.46
C SER A 757 11.11 7.24 30.30
N SER A 758 12.28 7.80 30.63
CA SER A 758 12.36 9.08 31.34
C SER A 758 11.70 10.23 30.57
N LEU A 759 11.66 10.16 29.24
CA LEU A 759 10.97 11.14 28.39
C LEU A 759 9.45 11.11 28.62
N CYS A 760 8.87 9.93 28.80
CA CYS A 760 7.44 9.73 29.06
C CYS A 760 7.05 9.90 30.53
N SER A 761 8.01 9.98 31.46
CA SER A 761 7.76 9.96 32.91
C SER A 761 6.97 11.15 33.47
N SER A 762 6.82 12.22 32.69
CA SER A 762 5.99 13.40 33.03
C SER A 762 4.59 13.38 32.40
N CYS A 763 4.34 12.45 31.48
CA CYS A 763 3.09 12.35 30.73
C CYS A 763 1.99 11.73 31.60
N LYS A 764 0.77 12.28 31.51
CA LYS A 764 -0.42 11.79 32.21
C LYS A 764 -1.38 11.18 31.19
N LEU A 765 -1.92 10.00 31.47
CA LEU A 765 -2.91 9.38 30.57
C LEU A 765 -4.23 10.14 30.59
N ILE A 766 -4.85 10.27 29.41
CA ILE A 766 -6.24 10.69 29.23
C ILE A 766 -7.16 9.75 30.01
N GLN A 767 -8.16 10.32 30.66
CA GLN A 767 -9.19 9.56 31.36
C GLN A 767 -10.47 9.52 30.53
N TYR A 768 -11.34 8.56 30.82
CA TYR A 768 -12.61 8.33 30.17
C TYR A 768 -13.73 8.36 31.20
N ARG A 769 -14.88 8.93 30.84
CA ARG A 769 -16.13 8.80 31.59
C ARG A 769 -17.20 8.18 30.70
N VAL A 770 -18.00 7.28 31.28
CA VAL A 770 -19.14 6.66 30.61
C VAL A 770 -20.40 7.41 31.00
N LEU A 771 -21.15 7.90 30.01
CA LEU A 771 -22.49 8.44 30.16
C LEU A 771 -23.51 7.30 30.02
N ARG A 772 -24.58 7.31 30.83
CA ARG A 772 -25.67 6.32 30.75
C ARG A 772 -27.06 6.94 30.80
N GLU A 773 -27.94 6.51 29.90
CA GLU A 773 -29.39 6.70 30.01
C GLU A 773 -30.08 5.32 30.05
N PRO A 774 -30.92 4.99 31.06
CA PRO A 774 -31.18 5.75 32.28
C PRO A 774 -29.94 5.92 33.17
N PRO A 775 -29.90 6.94 34.05
CA PRO A 775 -28.75 7.23 34.93
C PRO A 775 -28.44 6.09 35.92
N PHE A 776 -27.28 6.21 36.59
CA PHE A 776 -26.83 5.33 37.67
C PHE A 776 -27.74 5.41 38.91
N ALA A 777 -27.69 4.40 39.78
CA ALA A 777 -28.61 4.27 40.91
C ALA A 777 -28.44 5.36 41.99
N ASP A 778 -27.32 6.08 41.99
CA ASP A 778 -27.08 7.29 42.78
C ASP A 778 -27.72 8.56 42.17
N GLY A 779 -28.31 8.44 40.97
CA GLY A 779 -28.87 9.52 40.17
C GLY A 779 -27.88 10.23 39.25
N SER A 780 -26.62 9.78 39.17
CA SER A 780 -25.62 10.38 38.29
C SER A 780 -25.82 9.96 36.81
N PRO A 781 -25.67 10.86 35.84
CA PRO A 781 -25.74 10.52 34.41
C PRO A 781 -24.40 10.02 33.84
N ALA A 782 -23.34 9.98 34.66
CA ALA A 782 -21.97 9.78 34.23
C ALA A 782 -21.11 9.15 35.33
N THR A 783 -20.25 8.20 34.98
CA THR A 783 -19.26 7.63 35.90
C THR A 783 -18.21 8.67 36.33
N ALA A 784 -17.48 8.34 37.39
CA ALA A 784 -16.18 8.95 37.63
C ALA A 784 -15.22 8.70 36.44
N ALA A 785 -14.21 9.56 36.29
CA ALA A 785 -13.21 9.42 35.23
C ALA A 785 -12.20 8.31 35.57
N GLN A 786 -11.91 7.44 34.61
CA GLN A 786 -11.02 6.28 34.75
C GLN A 786 -10.04 6.16 33.58
N ALA A 787 -8.87 5.52 33.76
CA ALA A 787 -7.89 5.35 32.68
C ALA A 787 -8.21 4.19 31.72
N HIS A 788 -8.99 3.20 32.15
CA HIS A 788 -9.25 1.99 31.36
C HIS A 788 -10.28 2.23 30.23
N ARG A 789 -10.13 1.50 29.11
CA ARG A 789 -11.05 1.49 27.96
C ARG A 789 -12.24 0.51 28.09
N GLU A 790 -12.47 -0.02 29.28
CA GLU A 790 -13.52 -0.99 29.58
C GLU A 790 -14.41 -0.47 30.73
N PHE A 791 -15.70 -0.80 30.69
CA PHE A 791 -16.64 -0.58 31.79
C PHE A 791 -17.57 -1.78 31.93
N VAL A 792 -17.77 -2.24 33.17
CA VAL A 792 -18.73 -3.31 33.49
C VAL A 792 -19.86 -2.70 34.32
N ASP A 793 -21.03 -2.64 33.72
CA ASP A 793 -22.26 -2.18 34.36
C ASP A 793 -22.91 -3.35 35.12
N THR A 794 -23.22 -3.13 36.40
CA THR A 794 -23.88 -4.11 37.29
C THR A 794 -25.25 -3.62 37.80
N GLU A 795 -25.75 -2.50 37.27
CA GLU A 795 -27.09 -1.97 37.58
C GLU A 795 -28.07 -2.20 36.41
N VAL A 796 -27.88 -3.29 35.68
CA VAL A 796 -28.63 -3.63 34.48
C VAL A 796 -29.87 -4.48 34.78
N MET A 797 -31.01 -4.14 34.18
CA MET A 797 -32.27 -4.87 34.35
C MET A 797 -32.70 -5.57 33.05
N PRO A 798 -32.99 -6.89 33.06
CA PRO A 798 -33.38 -7.62 31.85
C PRO A 798 -34.59 -6.99 31.14
N GLY A 799 -34.47 -6.78 29.83
CA GLY A 799 -35.46 -6.13 28.97
C GLY A 799 -35.46 -4.60 29.02
N GLN A 800 -34.65 -3.96 29.87
CA GLN A 800 -34.49 -2.50 29.87
C GLN A 800 -33.55 -2.06 28.74
N VAL A 801 -33.91 -0.96 28.06
CA VAL A 801 -33.06 -0.31 27.07
C VAL A 801 -32.07 0.62 27.78
N TYR A 802 -30.79 0.52 27.44
CA TYR A 802 -29.72 1.39 27.90
C TYR A 802 -29.05 2.09 26.72
N ARG A 803 -28.56 3.30 26.96
CA ARG A 803 -27.80 4.12 26.00
C ARG A 803 -26.48 4.50 26.65
N TYR A 804 -25.37 4.11 26.03
CA TYR A 804 -24.02 4.37 26.53
C TYR A 804 -23.24 5.25 25.56
N GLN A 805 -22.56 6.27 26.09
CA GLN A 805 -21.61 7.11 25.35
C GLN A 805 -20.34 7.29 26.17
N VAL A 806 -19.20 7.49 25.50
CA VAL A 806 -17.91 7.70 26.17
C VAL A 806 -17.41 9.10 25.87
N GLN A 807 -16.81 9.76 26.88
CA GLN A 807 -16.09 11.02 26.72
C GLN A 807 -14.66 10.90 27.24
N ALA A 808 -13.70 11.28 26.40
CA ALA A 808 -12.33 11.52 26.80
C ALA A 808 -12.23 12.80 27.67
N VAL A 809 -11.31 12.79 28.63
CA VAL A 809 -11.10 13.81 29.65
C VAL A 809 -9.60 14.11 29.73
N SER A 810 -9.23 15.38 29.57
CA SER A 810 -7.84 15.86 29.68
C SER A 810 -7.81 17.02 30.66
N GLY A 811 -7.19 16.82 31.81
CA GLY A 811 -7.15 17.74 32.95
C GLY A 811 -8.56 18.07 33.44
N THR A 812 -8.99 19.31 33.19
CA THR A 812 -10.34 19.80 33.51
C THR A 812 -11.25 19.91 32.27
N THR A 813 -10.78 19.48 31.10
CA THR A 813 -11.49 19.63 29.82
C THR A 813 -12.10 18.31 29.35
N LEU A 814 -13.27 18.41 28.74
CA LEU A 814 -14.08 17.28 28.27
C LEU A 814 -14.13 17.30 26.73
N GLY A 815 -13.85 16.15 26.12
CA GLY A 815 -14.08 15.93 24.69
C GLY A 815 -15.57 15.81 24.36
N GLU A 816 -15.90 15.76 23.07
CA GLU A 816 -17.26 15.44 22.64
C GLU A 816 -17.61 13.98 22.98
N ALA A 817 -18.90 13.70 23.19
CA ALA A 817 -19.36 12.35 23.45
C ALA A 817 -19.34 11.51 22.16
N SER A 818 -18.88 10.26 22.27
CA SER A 818 -18.97 9.27 21.18
C SER A 818 -20.40 9.14 20.64
N PRO A 819 -20.59 8.54 19.44
CA PRO A 819 -21.90 8.02 19.08
C PRO A 819 -22.47 7.10 20.18
N PRO A 820 -23.79 7.06 20.38
CA PRO A 820 -24.40 6.22 21.41
C PRO A 820 -24.49 4.75 20.97
N LEU A 821 -23.94 3.86 21.79
CA LEU A 821 -24.40 2.47 21.83
C LEU A 821 -25.83 2.45 22.38
N VAL A 822 -26.72 1.72 21.74
CA VAL A 822 -28.08 1.49 22.22
C VAL A 822 -28.25 -0.02 22.35
N HIS A 823 -28.43 -0.51 23.57
CA HIS A 823 -28.52 -1.94 23.86
C HIS A 823 -29.77 -2.25 24.69
N VAL A 824 -30.27 -3.48 24.59
CA VAL A 824 -31.37 -3.97 25.43
C VAL A 824 -30.82 -5.11 26.27
N HIS A 825 -30.79 -4.97 27.59
CA HIS A 825 -30.13 -5.96 28.43
C HIS A 825 -30.82 -7.33 28.35
N GLY A 826 -30.07 -8.37 28.01
CA GLY A 826 -30.56 -9.72 27.71
C GLY A 826 -30.93 -9.96 26.24
N ALA A 827 -30.75 -8.98 25.34
CA ALA A 827 -30.76 -9.23 23.89
C ALA A 827 -29.43 -9.85 23.42
N PRO A 828 -29.42 -10.59 22.30
CA PRO A 828 -28.17 -10.95 21.62
C PRO A 828 -27.42 -9.71 21.14
N TYR A 829 -26.14 -9.89 20.87
CA TYR A 829 -25.21 -8.87 20.38
C TYR A 829 -24.10 -9.57 19.59
N CYS A 830 -23.48 -8.88 18.63
CA CYS A 830 -22.38 -9.46 17.86
C CYS A 830 -21.21 -9.85 18.78
N GLY A 831 -20.70 -11.08 18.63
CA GLY A 831 -19.69 -11.67 19.50
C GLY A 831 -20.28 -12.50 20.64
N ASP A 832 -21.57 -12.89 20.58
CA ASP A 832 -22.19 -13.83 21.53
C ASP A 832 -22.19 -15.30 21.03
N GLY A 833 -21.70 -15.51 19.80
CA GLY A 833 -21.55 -16.81 19.14
C GLY A 833 -22.81 -17.33 18.43
N LYS A 834 -23.81 -16.48 18.15
CA LYS A 834 -25.09 -16.89 17.51
C LYS A 834 -25.52 -15.90 16.43
N VAL A 835 -25.78 -16.41 15.23
CA VAL A 835 -26.18 -15.59 14.08
C VAL A 835 -27.64 -15.14 14.21
N THR A 836 -27.87 -13.96 14.77
CA THR A 836 -29.20 -13.40 15.00
C THR A 836 -29.71 -12.63 13.77
N ALA A 837 -30.43 -13.33 12.90
CA ALA A 837 -30.99 -12.74 11.68
C ALA A 837 -31.91 -11.51 11.90
N SER A 838 -32.46 -11.29 13.10
CA SER A 838 -33.23 -10.07 13.44
C SER A 838 -32.37 -8.84 13.78
N LEU A 839 -31.05 -9.01 13.93
CA LEU A 839 -30.04 -7.95 13.99
C LEU A 839 -29.31 -7.80 12.64
N GLU A 840 -29.80 -8.45 11.58
CA GLU A 840 -29.16 -8.59 10.27
C GLU A 840 -27.79 -9.28 10.28
N GLU A 841 -27.49 -10.08 11.31
CA GLU A 841 -26.23 -10.80 11.42
C GLU A 841 -26.12 -11.92 10.36
N GLU A 842 -24.95 -12.03 9.75
CA GLU A 842 -24.62 -12.97 8.67
C GLU A 842 -23.61 -14.03 9.13
N CYS A 843 -22.85 -13.70 10.17
CA CYS A 843 -21.91 -14.54 10.90
C CYS A 843 -21.85 -14.06 12.36
N ASP A 844 -21.41 -14.91 13.28
CA ASP A 844 -20.95 -14.54 14.62
C ASP A 844 -20.07 -15.70 15.10
N ASP A 845 -18.76 -15.48 15.17
CA ASP A 845 -17.76 -16.45 15.63
C ASP A 845 -17.31 -16.22 17.08
N GLY A 846 -17.97 -15.32 17.81
CA GLY A 846 -17.79 -15.13 19.25
C GLY A 846 -16.66 -14.19 19.67
N ASP A 847 -16.16 -13.31 18.78
CA ASP A 847 -15.49 -12.07 19.20
C ASP A 847 -15.81 -10.87 18.27
N LEU A 848 -14.86 -9.94 18.03
CA LEU A 848 -15.08 -8.65 17.34
C LEU A 848 -13.87 -8.24 16.45
N LEU A 849 -13.13 -9.21 15.89
CA LEU A 849 -11.82 -9.01 15.25
C LEU A 849 -11.80 -8.96 13.70
N ASP A 850 -12.21 -7.84 13.10
CA ASP A 850 -12.12 -7.62 11.63
C ASP A 850 -10.83 -8.20 10.99
N GLY A 851 -10.96 -9.09 10.02
CA GLY A 851 -9.88 -9.72 9.25
C GLY A 851 -9.70 -11.23 9.44
N ASP A 852 -10.63 -11.94 10.09
CA ASP A 852 -10.70 -13.41 10.19
C ASP A 852 -11.92 -14.03 9.48
N GLY A 853 -12.80 -13.19 8.93
CA GLY A 853 -14.00 -13.55 8.19
C GLY A 853 -15.30 -13.03 8.77
N CYS A 854 -15.34 -12.64 10.05
CA CYS A 854 -16.50 -11.96 10.64
C CYS A 854 -16.11 -10.60 11.21
N SER A 855 -16.61 -9.54 10.57
CA SER A 855 -16.39 -8.17 11.07
C SER A 855 -17.06 -7.94 12.42
N ARG A 856 -16.62 -6.93 13.18
CA ARG A 856 -17.20 -6.43 14.45
C ARG A 856 -18.69 -6.06 14.42
N LYS A 857 -19.32 -6.13 13.24
CA LYS A 857 -20.74 -5.89 12.95
C LYS A 857 -21.50 -7.16 12.58
N CYS A 858 -20.86 -8.32 12.71
CA CYS A 858 -21.39 -9.63 12.38
C CYS A 858 -21.86 -9.74 10.91
N LYS A 859 -21.11 -9.05 10.02
CA LYS A 859 -21.22 -9.11 8.56
C LYS A 859 -20.05 -9.91 7.99
N LYS A 860 -20.32 -10.76 7.00
CA LYS A 860 -19.29 -11.60 6.39
C LYS A 860 -18.29 -10.76 5.61
N GLU A 861 -17.00 -11.00 5.85
CA GLU A 861 -15.95 -10.25 5.15
C GLU A 861 -15.75 -10.74 3.71
N LYS A 862 -15.36 -9.82 2.82
CA LYS A 862 -15.20 -10.11 1.39
C LYS A 862 -14.11 -11.16 1.16
N GLY A 863 -14.47 -12.25 0.48
CA GLY A 863 -13.60 -13.42 0.25
C GLY A 863 -13.78 -14.56 1.26
N PHE A 864 -14.55 -14.34 2.34
CA PHE A 864 -14.88 -15.39 3.31
C PHE A 864 -16.28 -15.96 3.12
N ASN A 865 -16.44 -17.22 3.52
CA ASN A 865 -17.73 -17.82 3.82
C ASN A 865 -17.73 -18.32 5.27
N CYS A 866 -18.80 -18.01 6.00
CA CYS A 866 -18.98 -18.43 7.38
C CYS A 866 -20.20 -19.35 7.52
N VAL A 867 -20.06 -20.45 8.27
CA VAL A 867 -21.09 -21.48 8.44
C VAL A 867 -21.18 -21.96 9.90
N GLY A 868 -22.39 -22.17 10.40
CA GLY A 868 -22.62 -22.68 11.76
C GLY A 868 -22.75 -21.60 12.84
N GLU A 869 -22.99 -22.06 14.08
CA GLU A 869 -23.16 -21.26 15.28
C GLU A 869 -22.36 -21.91 16.43
N PRO A 870 -21.28 -21.29 16.94
CA PRO A 870 -20.59 -20.12 16.38
C PRO A 870 -20.11 -20.34 14.95
N SER A 871 -19.95 -19.25 14.22
CA SER A 871 -19.55 -19.24 12.82
C SER A 871 -18.14 -19.79 12.62
N LEU A 872 -18.03 -20.74 11.69
CA LEU A 872 -16.77 -21.24 11.18
C LEU A 872 -16.47 -20.48 9.88
N CYS A 873 -15.78 -19.35 9.99
CA CYS A 873 -15.33 -18.60 8.83
C CYS A 873 -14.14 -19.29 8.14
N TYR A 874 -14.12 -19.24 6.81
CA TYR A 874 -13.03 -19.71 5.97
C TYR A 874 -12.99 -18.94 4.66
N VAL A 875 -11.82 -18.89 4.04
CA VAL A 875 -11.61 -18.26 2.74
C VAL A 875 -12.15 -19.19 1.66
N HIS A 876 -12.91 -18.64 0.71
CA HIS A 876 -13.49 -19.40 -0.40
C HIS A 876 -12.79 -19.07 -1.73
N ASP A 877 -12.85 -17.80 -2.18
CA ASP A 877 -12.20 -17.38 -3.42
C ASP A 877 -10.66 -17.48 -3.30
N GLY A 878 -10.08 -18.38 -4.11
CA GLY A 878 -8.67 -18.74 -4.12
C GLY A 878 -8.23 -19.87 -3.18
N ASP A 879 -9.14 -20.59 -2.52
CA ASP A 879 -8.80 -21.73 -1.64
C ASP A 879 -8.28 -22.96 -2.40
N GLY A 880 -8.59 -23.10 -3.70
CA GLY A 880 -8.22 -24.22 -4.56
C GLY A 880 -9.30 -25.29 -4.77
N VAL A 881 -10.49 -25.13 -4.19
CA VAL A 881 -11.59 -26.11 -4.24
C VAL A 881 -12.92 -25.44 -4.62
N CYS A 882 -13.37 -25.63 -5.87
CA CYS A 882 -14.69 -25.17 -6.32
C CYS A 882 -15.87 -25.74 -5.49
N GLU A 883 -16.36 -24.96 -4.54
CA GLU A 883 -17.51 -25.26 -3.69
C GLU A 883 -18.85 -24.90 -4.41
N PRO A 884 -20.00 -25.49 -4.02
CA PRO A 884 -21.23 -25.40 -4.81
C PRO A 884 -21.82 -24.00 -4.99
N PHE A 885 -21.54 -23.06 -4.08
CA PHE A 885 -22.00 -21.67 -4.13
C PHE A 885 -21.08 -20.77 -4.97
N GLU A 886 -19.82 -21.15 -5.14
CA GLU A 886 -18.79 -20.34 -5.80
C GLU A 886 -18.86 -20.38 -7.32
N LYS A 887 -19.57 -21.36 -7.89
CA LYS A 887 -19.62 -21.62 -9.33
C LYS A 887 -20.01 -20.42 -10.18
N THR A 888 -20.70 -19.45 -9.59
CA THR A 888 -21.14 -18.21 -10.23
C THR A 888 -20.32 -16.96 -9.84
N SER A 889 -19.33 -17.10 -8.94
CA SER A 889 -18.57 -15.97 -8.36
C SER A 889 -17.04 -16.16 -8.42
N SER A 890 -16.49 -17.30 -8.01
CA SER A 890 -15.05 -17.59 -8.19
C SER A 890 -14.79 -18.08 -9.61
N VAL A 891 -14.00 -17.32 -10.36
CA VAL A 891 -13.38 -17.77 -11.62
C VAL A 891 -12.01 -18.40 -11.37
N LEU A 892 -11.44 -18.25 -10.16
CA LEU A 892 -10.13 -18.80 -9.82
C LEU A 892 -10.18 -20.32 -9.58
N ASP A 893 -11.19 -20.77 -8.83
CA ASP A 893 -11.31 -22.15 -8.33
C ASP A 893 -12.27 -22.99 -9.18
N CYS A 894 -13.40 -22.40 -9.58
CA CYS A 894 -14.39 -23.06 -10.45
C CYS A 894 -14.10 -22.89 -11.95
N GLY A 895 -13.25 -21.93 -12.34
CA GLY A 895 -13.10 -21.52 -13.74
C GLY A 895 -14.33 -20.72 -14.24
N PRO A 896 -14.44 -20.48 -15.56
CA PRO A 896 -15.57 -19.75 -16.12
C PRO A 896 -16.89 -20.53 -15.93
N TYR A 897 -17.95 -19.84 -15.48
CA TYR A 897 -19.25 -20.46 -15.22
C TYR A 897 -19.97 -20.91 -16.50
N THR A 898 -20.16 -22.22 -16.68
CA THR A 898 -21.09 -22.78 -17.67
C THR A 898 -22.54 -22.74 -17.15
N PRO A 899 -23.48 -22.01 -17.77
CA PRO A 899 -24.88 -22.02 -17.31
C PRO A 899 -25.58 -23.35 -17.62
N ASN A 900 -26.55 -23.73 -16.79
CA ASN A 900 -27.31 -24.97 -16.96
C ASN A 900 -27.96 -25.08 -18.34
N GLY A 901 -27.66 -26.15 -19.07
CA GLY A 901 -28.13 -26.40 -20.45
C GLY A 901 -27.10 -26.09 -21.54
N TYR A 902 -26.00 -25.41 -21.19
CA TYR A 902 -24.84 -25.19 -22.07
C TYR A 902 -23.71 -26.16 -21.73
N VAL A 903 -22.76 -26.31 -22.65
CA VAL A 903 -21.56 -27.14 -22.48
C VAL A 903 -20.37 -26.44 -23.13
N ASP A 904 -19.29 -26.24 -22.37
CA ASP A 904 -18.06 -25.70 -22.93
C ASP A 904 -17.33 -26.73 -23.81
N LEU A 905 -16.58 -26.21 -24.77
CA LEU A 905 -15.85 -27.00 -25.77
C LEU A 905 -14.43 -26.46 -25.92
N TRP A 906 -13.46 -27.31 -25.63
CA TRP A 906 -12.05 -27.02 -25.87
C TRP A 906 -11.64 -27.31 -27.32
N ALA A 907 -10.61 -26.62 -27.80
CA ALA A 907 -10.05 -26.86 -29.12
C ALA A 907 -9.44 -28.27 -29.18
N ALA A 908 -9.91 -29.10 -30.10
CA ALA A 908 -9.47 -30.49 -30.26
C ALA A 908 -8.37 -30.65 -31.33
N LYS A 909 -8.29 -29.72 -32.28
CA LYS A 909 -7.23 -29.63 -33.30
C LYS A 909 -6.94 -28.16 -33.59
N ALA A 910 -5.69 -27.83 -33.85
CA ALA A 910 -5.24 -26.48 -34.17
C ALA A 910 -4.30 -26.48 -35.37
N TYR A 911 -4.34 -25.41 -36.16
CA TYR A 911 -3.53 -25.18 -37.36
C TYR A 911 -3.11 -23.72 -37.41
N ALA A 912 -1.87 -23.42 -37.78
CA ALA A 912 -1.36 -22.05 -37.86
C ALA A 912 -0.79 -21.73 -39.25
N SER A 913 -0.63 -20.44 -39.57
CA SER A 913 -0.01 -19.97 -40.82
C SER A 913 1.43 -20.48 -40.98
N HIS A 914 2.15 -20.58 -39.87
CA HIS A 914 3.45 -21.20 -39.74
C HIS A 914 3.46 -22.09 -38.49
N GLN A 915 4.15 -23.21 -38.55
CA GLN A 915 4.34 -24.13 -37.45
C GLN A 915 5.69 -24.85 -37.60
N ASP A 916 6.34 -25.13 -36.49
CA ASP A 916 7.53 -25.97 -36.39
C ASP A 916 7.40 -26.86 -35.16
N GLU A 917 7.75 -28.14 -35.28
CA GLU A 917 7.49 -29.15 -34.25
C GLU A 917 8.32 -28.96 -32.97
N LYS A 918 9.37 -28.13 -32.99
CA LYS A 918 10.30 -27.93 -31.87
C LYS A 918 10.23 -26.54 -31.24
N SER A 919 9.77 -25.54 -31.99
CA SER A 919 9.77 -24.14 -31.58
C SER A 919 8.39 -23.49 -31.52
N CYS A 920 7.42 -23.90 -32.35
CA CYS A 920 6.08 -23.29 -32.36
C CYS A 920 4.96 -24.26 -32.84
N PRO A 921 4.78 -25.43 -32.19
CA PRO A 921 3.76 -26.39 -32.62
C PRO A 921 2.35 -25.88 -32.33
N ALA A 922 1.50 -25.80 -33.37
CA ALA A 922 0.12 -25.30 -33.25
C ALA A 922 -0.75 -26.10 -32.26
N SER A 923 -0.40 -27.36 -31.97
CA SER A 923 -1.07 -28.21 -30.99
C SER A 923 -1.05 -27.66 -29.55
N LEU A 924 -0.18 -26.70 -29.22
CA LEU A 924 -0.22 -25.99 -27.92
C LEU A 924 -1.50 -25.15 -27.73
N ALA A 925 -2.27 -24.91 -28.80
CA ALA A 925 -3.60 -24.30 -28.74
C ALA A 925 -4.74 -25.35 -28.74
N THR A 926 -4.52 -26.53 -28.14
CA THR A 926 -5.54 -27.58 -27.98
C THR A 926 -5.65 -28.07 -26.54
N GLY A 927 -6.85 -28.48 -26.12
CA GLY A 927 -7.18 -28.81 -24.74
C GLY A 927 -7.58 -27.60 -23.87
N GLU A 928 -7.58 -27.81 -22.56
CA GLU A 928 -7.72 -26.76 -21.54
C GLU A 928 -6.41 -25.93 -21.48
N PRO A 929 -6.46 -24.60 -21.28
CA PRO A 929 -5.27 -23.76 -21.19
C PRO A 929 -4.36 -24.16 -20.02
N VAL A 930 -3.15 -24.62 -20.35
CA VAL A 930 -2.10 -24.95 -19.37
C VAL A 930 -1.60 -23.69 -18.66
N ALA A 931 -1.47 -22.57 -19.38
CA ALA A 931 -1.15 -21.26 -18.83
C ALA A 931 -2.40 -20.55 -18.31
N LYS A 932 -2.70 -20.72 -17.01
CA LYS A 932 -3.80 -20.02 -16.30
C LYS A 932 -3.45 -18.58 -15.85
N ALA A 933 -2.33 -18.03 -16.31
CA ALA A 933 -1.94 -16.64 -16.09
C ALA A 933 -1.16 -16.09 -17.29
N CYS A 934 -1.49 -14.86 -17.68
CA CYS A 934 -0.78 -14.10 -18.70
C CYS A 934 0.53 -13.54 -18.11
N LYS A 935 1.57 -13.30 -18.93
CA LYS A 935 2.79 -12.58 -18.51
C LYS A 935 3.25 -11.54 -19.53
N SER A 936 3.63 -10.35 -19.05
CA SER A 936 3.90 -9.15 -19.84
C SER A 936 5.35 -8.97 -20.31
N TYR A 937 6.15 -10.06 -20.39
CA TYR A 937 7.57 -9.97 -20.74
C TYR A 937 8.04 -11.14 -21.59
N LEU A 938 8.69 -10.84 -22.72
CA LEU A 938 9.02 -11.83 -23.77
C LEU A 938 10.53 -11.99 -24.06
N HIS A 939 11.39 -11.11 -23.55
CA HIS A 939 12.83 -11.11 -23.88
C HIS A 939 13.66 -12.25 -23.25
N ALA A 940 13.07 -13.04 -22.36
CA ALA A 940 13.63 -14.33 -21.96
C ALA A 940 12.47 -15.31 -21.74
N VAL A 941 11.99 -15.94 -22.82
CA VAL A 941 10.94 -16.97 -22.74
C VAL A 941 11.42 -18.09 -21.80
N PRO A 942 10.79 -18.30 -20.62
CA PRO A 942 11.14 -19.41 -19.76
C PRO A 942 10.89 -20.71 -20.52
N LYS A 943 11.75 -21.72 -20.35
CA LYS A 943 11.64 -23.01 -21.06
C LYS A 943 10.30 -23.71 -20.82
N ASP A 944 9.58 -23.33 -19.76
CA ASP A 944 8.26 -23.84 -19.39
C ASP A 944 7.13 -23.20 -20.22
N LEU A 945 7.29 -21.94 -20.68
CA LEU A 945 6.24 -21.20 -21.39
C LEU A 945 6.20 -21.51 -22.89
N SER A 946 7.35 -21.75 -23.53
CA SER A 946 7.42 -22.24 -24.91
C SER A 946 6.84 -23.66 -25.08
N GLN A 947 6.54 -24.35 -23.98
CA GLN A 947 5.86 -25.65 -23.94
C GLN A 947 4.38 -25.56 -23.48
N ALA A 948 3.88 -24.35 -23.15
CA ALA A 948 2.56 -24.15 -22.54
C ALA A 948 1.59 -23.26 -23.34
N ALA A 949 2.06 -22.56 -24.37
CA ALA A 949 1.21 -21.73 -25.24
C ALA A 949 1.77 -21.64 -26.67
N TRP A 950 0.89 -21.50 -27.66
CA TRP A 950 1.30 -21.20 -29.05
C TRP A 950 1.61 -19.71 -29.23
N PHE A 951 2.60 -19.40 -30.07
CA PHE A 951 2.98 -18.04 -30.43
C PHE A 951 3.37 -17.92 -31.93
N PRO A 952 3.31 -16.72 -32.52
CA PRO A 952 3.76 -16.47 -33.88
C PRO A 952 5.24 -16.81 -34.10
N CYS A 953 5.53 -17.60 -35.13
CA CYS A 953 6.90 -17.90 -35.55
C CYS A 953 7.06 -17.64 -37.06
N SER A 954 8.22 -17.13 -37.45
CA SER A 954 8.60 -16.90 -38.86
C SER A 954 9.65 -17.92 -39.31
N ARG A 955 9.69 -18.18 -40.62
CA ARG A 955 10.55 -19.19 -41.22
C ARG A 955 12.03 -18.76 -41.22
N SER A 956 12.90 -19.49 -40.53
CA SER A 956 14.36 -19.39 -40.75
C SER A 956 14.67 -19.62 -42.22
N GLN A 957 15.42 -18.71 -42.84
CA GLN A 957 16.06 -18.98 -44.12
C GLN A 957 17.48 -19.48 -43.87
N ASP A 958 17.63 -20.80 -43.85
CA ASP A 958 18.94 -21.45 -43.85
C ASP A 958 19.62 -21.21 -45.21
N ASN A 959 20.26 -20.03 -45.38
CA ASN A 959 21.45 -19.74 -46.20
C ASN A 959 21.66 -18.22 -46.34
N ALA A 960 22.24 -17.57 -45.33
CA ALA A 960 22.86 -16.25 -45.44
C ALA A 960 24.17 -16.22 -44.64
N GLN A 961 25.30 -15.99 -45.31
CA GLN A 961 26.62 -15.86 -44.67
C GLN A 961 27.00 -14.38 -44.52
N ASP A 962 26.29 -13.63 -43.68
CA ASP A 962 26.73 -12.31 -43.22
C ASP A 962 26.17 -12.02 -41.81
N PRO A 963 26.98 -11.68 -40.77
CA PRO A 963 26.47 -11.55 -39.40
C PRO A 963 25.69 -10.27 -39.08
N ASN A 964 25.54 -9.34 -40.03
CA ASN A 964 25.33 -7.92 -39.70
C ASN A 964 24.10 -7.23 -40.34
N GLU A 965 23.05 -7.99 -40.68
CA GLU A 965 21.74 -7.43 -41.09
C GLU A 965 20.57 -7.98 -40.26
N GLU A 966 20.27 -7.34 -39.13
CA GLU A 966 18.96 -7.45 -38.48
C GLU A 966 17.89 -6.77 -39.36
N ARG A 967 17.28 -7.53 -40.27
CA ARG A 967 16.14 -7.07 -41.08
C ARG A 967 14.83 -7.64 -40.57
N MET A 968 13.94 -6.75 -40.14
CA MET A 968 12.54 -7.07 -39.84
C MET A 968 11.84 -7.78 -41.02
N PRO A 969 10.83 -8.63 -40.76
CA PRO A 969 9.99 -9.19 -41.82
C PRO A 969 9.36 -8.10 -42.70
N LEU A 970 9.45 -8.27 -44.01
CA LEU A 970 8.76 -7.41 -44.99
C LEU A 970 7.25 -7.46 -44.75
N GLY A 971 6.63 -6.30 -44.52
CA GLY A 971 5.22 -6.21 -44.15
C GLY A 971 4.27 -6.76 -45.21
N GLY A 972 3.39 -7.69 -44.82
CA GLY A 972 2.30 -8.18 -45.68
C GLY A 972 1.61 -9.44 -45.17
N GLU A 973 2.34 -10.41 -44.65
CA GLU A 973 1.77 -11.70 -44.23
C GLU A 973 1.10 -11.60 -42.84
N LYS A 974 -0.23 -11.81 -42.81
CA LYS A 974 -0.99 -11.90 -41.56
C LYS A 974 -0.85 -13.29 -40.97
N VAL A 975 -0.20 -13.39 -39.81
CA VAL A 975 -0.15 -14.63 -39.02
C VAL A 975 -1.56 -15.00 -38.57
N TRP A 976 -1.91 -16.28 -38.66
CA TRP A 976 -3.24 -16.78 -38.27
C TRP A 976 -3.19 -18.11 -37.52
N LEU A 977 -4.23 -18.35 -36.70
CA LEU A 977 -4.47 -19.57 -35.95
C LEU A 977 -5.93 -20.01 -36.15
N LYS A 978 -6.14 -21.28 -36.46
CA LYS A 978 -7.44 -21.90 -36.70
C LYS A 978 -7.64 -23.07 -35.74
N VAL A 979 -8.79 -23.13 -35.06
CA VAL A 979 -9.10 -24.18 -34.08
C VAL A 979 -10.41 -24.89 -34.41
N CYS A 980 -10.37 -26.22 -34.34
CA CYS A 980 -11.50 -27.12 -34.56
C CYS A 980 -11.91 -27.76 -33.23
N PHE A 981 -13.21 -27.75 -32.92
CA PHE A 981 -13.80 -28.40 -31.75
C PHE A 981 -14.26 -29.82 -32.07
N GLU A 982 -14.35 -30.72 -31.08
CA GLU A 982 -14.73 -32.12 -31.29
C GLU A 982 -16.08 -32.31 -32.00
N ARG A 983 -17.05 -31.45 -31.66
CA ARG A 983 -18.42 -31.47 -32.18
C ARG A 983 -18.85 -30.07 -32.60
N PRO A 984 -19.60 -29.91 -33.71
CA PRO A 984 -20.17 -28.62 -34.09
C PRO A 984 -21.21 -28.18 -33.07
N ALA A 985 -21.15 -26.92 -32.65
CA ALA A 985 -22.10 -26.30 -31.72
C ALA A 985 -22.54 -24.93 -32.24
N VAL A 986 -23.60 -24.38 -31.65
CA VAL A 986 -23.99 -22.98 -31.83
C VAL A 986 -23.34 -22.19 -30.69
N PRO A 987 -22.31 -21.36 -30.93
CA PRO A 987 -21.62 -20.65 -29.87
C PRO A 987 -22.44 -19.45 -29.39
N THR A 988 -22.67 -19.35 -28.08
CA THR A 988 -23.19 -18.15 -27.41
C THR A 988 -22.07 -17.17 -27.04
N SER A 989 -20.90 -17.72 -26.72
CA SER A 989 -19.69 -17.00 -26.32
C SER A 989 -18.45 -17.74 -26.83
N ILE A 990 -17.35 -17.02 -26.96
CA ILE A 990 -16.00 -17.54 -27.18
C ILE A 990 -15.09 -16.92 -26.13
N LEU A 991 -14.25 -17.74 -25.50
CA LEU A 991 -13.19 -17.30 -24.59
C LEU A 991 -11.83 -17.51 -25.26
N VAL A 992 -11.06 -16.44 -25.44
CA VAL A 992 -9.70 -16.51 -26.01
C VAL A 992 -8.68 -16.26 -24.90
N PHE A 993 -8.03 -17.31 -24.41
CA PHE A 993 -7.04 -17.22 -23.35
C PHE A 993 -5.71 -16.69 -23.89
N LEU A 994 -5.17 -15.63 -23.28
CA LEU A 994 -3.89 -15.03 -23.62
C LEU A 994 -2.83 -15.37 -22.58
N ALA A 995 -1.69 -15.92 -23.04
CA ALA A 995 -0.54 -16.22 -22.20
C ALA A 995 0.48 -15.06 -22.12
N SER A 996 0.42 -14.11 -23.05
CA SER A 996 1.22 -12.88 -23.05
C SER A 996 0.53 -11.79 -23.91
N ASP A 997 0.80 -10.53 -23.59
CA ASP A 997 0.44 -9.34 -24.39
C ASP A 997 1.43 -9.09 -25.55
N GLY A 998 2.64 -9.64 -25.47
CA GLY A 998 3.67 -9.58 -26.50
C GLY A 998 4.41 -8.24 -26.61
N THR A 999 4.31 -7.34 -25.63
CA THR A 999 4.92 -6.01 -25.74
C THR A 999 6.43 -6.00 -25.48
N ALA A 1000 7.19 -5.37 -26.39
CA ALA A 1000 8.57 -4.95 -26.15
C ALA A 1000 8.60 -3.46 -25.72
N PRO A 1001 9.57 -3.00 -24.90
CA PRO A 1001 9.58 -1.63 -24.35
C PRO A 1001 9.58 -0.48 -25.38
N SER A 1002 9.97 -0.75 -26.64
CA SER A 1002 10.09 0.23 -27.70
C SER A 1002 8.89 0.34 -28.66
N ASP A 1003 7.91 -0.58 -28.62
CA ASP A 1003 6.85 -0.61 -29.64
C ASP A 1003 5.62 0.23 -29.27
N GLN A 1004 5.34 1.23 -30.11
CA GLN A 1004 4.17 2.11 -29.99
C GLN A 1004 2.90 1.49 -30.60
N HIS A 1005 3.00 0.41 -31.37
CA HIS A 1005 1.85 -0.23 -32.00
C HIS A 1005 0.99 -1.00 -30.98
N LYS A 1006 -0.33 -0.95 -31.18
CA LYS A 1006 -1.30 -1.68 -30.35
C LYS A 1006 -1.73 -2.95 -31.09
N PRO A 1007 -1.40 -4.17 -30.61
CA PRO A 1007 -1.80 -5.40 -31.28
C PRO A 1007 -3.33 -5.56 -31.34
N ARG A 1008 -3.82 -6.11 -32.45
CA ARG A 1008 -5.25 -6.28 -32.74
C ARG A 1008 -5.52 -7.69 -33.24
N VAL A 1009 -6.60 -8.30 -32.76
CA VAL A 1009 -7.01 -9.67 -33.11
C VAL A 1009 -8.38 -9.65 -33.76
N THR A 1010 -8.52 -10.29 -34.92
CA THR A 1010 -9.81 -10.48 -35.60
C THR A 1010 -10.25 -11.93 -35.46
N VAL A 1011 -11.32 -12.16 -34.70
CA VAL A 1011 -11.88 -13.51 -34.50
C VAL A 1011 -13.02 -13.75 -35.47
N GLN A 1012 -13.07 -14.94 -36.08
CA GLN A 1012 -14.17 -15.35 -36.96
C GLN A 1012 -14.65 -16.77 -36.64
N LEU A 1013 -15.87 -17.07 -37.08
CA LEU A 1013 -16.53 -18.36 -36.96
C LEU A 1013 -16.77 -18.95 -38.36
N SER A 1014 -16.20 -20.12 -38.63
CA SER A 1014 -16.45 -20.91 -39.84
C SER A 1014 -17.56 -21.94 -39.60
N ASN A 1015 -18.65 -21.92 -40.37
CA ASN A 1015 -19.71 -22.91 -40.24
C ASN A 1015 -19.27 -24.31 -40.76
N VAL A 1016 -20.10 -25.34 -40.54
CA VAL A 1016 -19.84 -26.72 -41.03
C VAL A 1016 -19.74 -26.85 -42.56
N GLU A 1017 -20.19 -25.85 -43.32
CA GLU A 1017 -20.11 -25.78 -44.79
C GLU A 1017 -18.86 -25.01 -45.26
N GLY A 1018 -18.09 -24.39 -44.35
CA GLY A 1018 -16.90 -23.59 -44.64
C GLY A 1018 -17.14 -22.08 -44.80
N LEU A 1019 -18.32 -21.57 -44.46
CA LEU A 1019 -18.67 -20.15 -44.53
C LEU A 1019 -18.17 -19.40 -43.29
N ASN A 1020 -17.30 -18.40 -43.47
CA ASN A 1020 -16.77 -17.58 -42.38
C ASN A 1020 -17.68 -16.37 -42.05
N ARG A 1021 -17.81 -16.06 -40.76
CA ARG A 1021 -18.46 -14.85 -40.23
C ARG A 1021 -17.57 -14.21 -39.15
N SER A 1022 -17.17 -12.96 -39.36
CA SER A 1022 -16.35 -12.21 -38.41
C SER A 1022 -17.15 -11.76 -37.16
N LEU A 1023 -16.46 -11.73 -36.01
CA LEU A 1023 -16.92 -11.17 -34.74
C LEU A 1023 -16.27 -9.79 -34.45
N GLY A 1024 -15.64 -9.16 -35.44
CA GLY A 1024 -15.00 -7.86 -35.32
C GLY A 1024 -13.50 -7.92 -35.00
N GLU A 1025 -12.90 -6.74 -34.89
CA GLU A 1025 -11.45 -6.55 -34.72
C GLU A 1025 -11.15 -5.89 -33.37
N HIS A 1026 -10.74 -6.72 -32.41
CA HIS A 1026 -10.58 -6.38 -30.99
C HIS A 1026 -9.15 -5.92 -30.69
N ARG A 1027 -9.00 -5.02 -29.71
CA ARG A 1027 -7.68 -4.61 -29.19
C ARG A 1027 -7.26 -5.55 -28.07
N VAL A 1028 -6.00 -5.96 -28.06
CA VAL A 1028 -5.41 -6.65 -26.91
C VAL A 1028 -5.04 -5.59 -25.86
N GLN A 1029 -5.37 -5.82 -24.59
CA GLN A 1029 -4.98 -4.93 -23.48
C GLN A 1029 -3.48 -5.07 -23.18
N ARG A 1030 -2.88 -4.01 -22.61
CA ARG A 1030 -1.44 -3.93 -22.29
C ARG A 1030 -1.05 -4.52 -20.93
N LEU A 1031 -1.95 -5.25 -20.28
CA LEU A 1031 -1.72 -5.80 -18.94
C LEU A 1031 -2.21 -7.25 -18.88
N CYS A 1032 -1.35 -8.09 -18.32
CA CYS A 1032 -1.52 -9.53 -18.19
C CYS A 1032 -2.00 -9.90 -16.77
N PHE A 1033 -3.26 -10.29 -16.64
CA PHE A 1033 -3.86 -10.81 -15.41
C PHE A 1033 -3.78 -12.35 -15.31
N PRO A 1034 -4.03 -12.92 -14.12
CA PRO A 1034 -4.52 -14.30 -14.00
C PRO A 1034 -5.77 -14.50 -14.87
N ASN A 1035 -5.86 -15.63 -15.57
CA ASN A 1035 -7.01 -15.99 -16.42
C ASN A 1035 -7.48 -14.89 -17.42
N CYS A 1036 -6.57 -14.23 -18.16
CA CYS A 1036 -6.92 -13.35 -19.29
C CYS A 1036 -7.68 -14.08 -20.42
N ALA A 1037 -8.99 -14.22 -20.27
CA ALA A 1037 -9.90 -14.75 -21.27
C ALA A 1037 -10.65 -13.60 -21.97
N LEU A 1038 -10.31 -13.35 -23.24
CA LEU A 1038 -10.98 -12.34 -24.05
C LEU A 1038 -12.38 -12.85 -24.43
N GLY A 1039 -13.40 -12.39 -23.70
CA GLY A 1039 -14.78 -12.84 -23.81
C GLY A 1039 -15.54 -12.16 -24.95
N LEU A 1040 -15.96 -12.95 -25.95
CA LEU A 1040 -16.69 -12.48 -27.12
C LEU A 1040 -18.07 -13.12 -27.17
N SER A 1041 -19.14 -12.34 -27.05
CA SER A 1041 -20.52 -12.80 -27.21
C SER A 1041 -20.92 -12.91 -28.69
N ALA A 1042 -21.76 -13.88 -29.03
CA ALA A 1042 -22.08 -14.21 -30.42
C ALA A 1042 -23.58 -14.53 -30.62
N GLU A 1043 -24.40 -13.51 -30.92
CA GLU A 1043 -25.77 -13.72 -31.37
C GLU A 1043 -25.80 -14.31 -32.79
N THR A 1044 -25.68 -15.64 -32.89
CA THR A 1044 -25.67 -16.36 -34.17
C THR A 1044 -26.59 -17.58 -34.17
N ARG A 1045 -27.47 -17.67 -35.17
CA ARG A 1045 -28.25 -18.89 -35.47
C ARG A 1045 -27.50 -19.71 -36.51
N GLY A 1046 -26.52 -20.50 -36.09
CA GLY A 1046 -25.75 -21.40 -36.96
C GLY A 1046 -24.68 -22.20 -36.21
N GLN A 1047 -24.34 -23.39 -36.70
CA GLN A 1047 -23.29 -24.24 -36.12
C GLN A 1047 -21.91 -23.84 -36.65
N ALA A 1048 -20.89 -23.71 -35.79
CA ALA A 1048 -19.56 -23.23 -36.18
C ALA A 1048 -18.38 -23.82 -35.39
N GLY A 1049 -17.18 -23.65 -35.96
CA GLY A 1049 -15.86 -23.65 -35.29
C GLY A 1049 -15.13 -22.33 -35.56
N ALA A 1050 -13.91 -22.12 -35.04
CA ALA A 1050 -13.28 -20.79 -35.01
C ALA A 1050 -12.02 -20.66 -35.90
N VAL A 1051 -11.89 -19.48 -36.52
CA VAL A 1051 -10.81 -19.11 -37.46
C VAL A 1051 -10.36 -17.68 -37.15
N VAL A 1052 -9.09 -17.49 -36.76
CA VAL A 1052 -8.38 -16.23 -37.05
C VAL A 1052 -7.92 -16.32 -38.51
N GLU A 1053 -8.05 -15.25 -39.29
CA GLU A 1053 -8.05 -15.30 -40.77
C GLU A 1053 -6.71 -14.88 -41.41
N HIS A 1054 -6.32 -15.36 -42.62
CA HIS A 1054 -7.13 -16.06 -43.64
C HIS A 1054 -6.32 -17.03 -44.55
N ARG A 1055 -7.04 -18.04 -45.05
CA ARG A 1055 -6.91 -18.74 -46.35
C ARG A 1055 -5.68 -19.64 -46.64
N ASN A 1056 -5.79 -20.91 -46.25
CA ASN A 1056 -5.71 -22.00 -47.25
C ASN A 1056 -6.54 -23.25 -46.85
N GLU A 1057 -6.64 -24.24 -47.74
CA GLU A 1057 -7.59 -25.35 -47.64
C GLU A 1057 -7.23 -26.43 -46.60
N THR A 1058 -7.83 -26.36 -45.41
CA THR A 1058 -7.98 -27.51 -44.49
C THR A 1058 -9.38 -27.53 -43.88
N ARG A 1059 -10.13 -28.63 -44.09
CA ARG A 1059 -11.45 -28.85 -43.49
C ARG A 1059 -11.29 -29.53 -42.13
N CYS A 1060 -11.92 -28.98 -41.08
CA CYS A 1060 -11.95 -29.60 -39.75
C CYS A 1060 -12.61 -31.00 -39.76
N TYR A 1061 -13.53 -31.22 -40.71
CA TYR A 1061 -14.29 -32.45 -40.86
C TYR A 1061 -13.81 -33.22 -42.11
N GLN A 1062 -13.10 -34.33 -41.87
CA GLN A 1062 -13.13 -35.49 -42.75
C GLN A 1062 -14.26 -36.43 -42.30
N ARG A 1063 -14.77 -37.26 -43.22
CA ARG A 1063 -15.88 -38.19 -42.99
C ARG A 1063 -15.42 -39.49 -42.37
#